data_AF-A0A8H3DCC2-F1
#
_entry.id   AF-A0A8H3DCC2-F1
#
_cell.length_a   1.000
_cell.length_b   1.000
_cell.length_c   1.000
_cell.angle_alpha   90.00
_cell.angle_beta   90.00
_cell.angle_gamma   90.00
#
_symmetry.space_group_name_H-M   'P 1'
#
loop_
_entity.id
_entity.type
_entity.pdbx_description
1 polymer ?
#
loop_
_entity_poly.entity_id
_entity_poly.type
_entity_poly.pdbx_seq_one_letter_code
_entity_poly.pdbx_strand_id
1 'polypeptide(L)'
;MSRSPEPNSGAYLTLRQRARKSKPSERPSPVKALAPPVFLTFVGLVMWPPGFSVMRRLVITGLGVVASVSPSLAYQTIDEAIADWKNQPQSTYPTEFTRGIIPKGIHSHNDYWRDVPLFSAIAVGAISVEADVWLWNDELYVGHDPSSLSSKRTFSSLYVSPLLSILKQQNPTTSFPYTNNTRNGVFDTTSDQTLYLFVDVKTGGNTTWPLVIKQLEPLRAGGWLSYWDAEAGSLHPGAVTVIGTGNTPFDQIQAHTTPHRDAFYDAPITSFSSGSSGEYNSSLVVIASGSLAQALGGPMAGGTFNDTQRATLTSQIQGAHAAGVKVRYWETPGWPLSKRDYVWKTLEELGVDFLNADDLEAAAGLKEICMSSDKDAGATVPVMEKIDEVIHPLIPEDQKPVEVVTTKPKAKLSATTIIPIWIVLSSSVIIYNNYLYNTLNFKYPVFLVTFHLFFAAIGTRVLQRTTNLLDGVKDVSMSRDVFVRAILPIGLLFSGSLIMSNKAYLYLSVSYIQMLKAFTPVAILLISFAFRIQDPNRRLVAIVLMISGGVSLASYGELKFDMFGFTIQALAVVFEASRLVMIQLLLHGMKMDPLVSLHYYAPVCAAINLLILPFTEGLEPFYHLAEIGPLILLSNAAVAFLLNVAAVFLIGVGSGLVLTLAGVFKDILLISGSVLLFGNEITPLQVFGYSIALGGLVAFKTTGGK
;
A
#
# COMPACT_ATOMS: atom_id res chain seq x y z
N MET A 1 20.88 68.84 -27.13
CA MET A 1 22.00 68.89 -26.17
C MET A 1 21.76 67.79 -25.15
N SER A 2 22.30 66.58 -25.34
CA SER A 2 23.67 66.11 -24.96
C SER A 2 23.76 65.86 -23.45
N ARG A 3 24.24 64.76 -22.86
CA ARG A 3 25.04 63.54 -23.21
C ARG A 3 24.97 62.66 -21.94
N SER A 4 24.80 61.32 -21.92
CA SER A 4 25.73 60.21 -22.26
C SER A 4 27.09 60.24 -21.50
N PRO A 5 27.84 59.14 -21.33
CA PRO A 5 27.49 57.69 -21.28
C PRO A 5 28.32 56.84 -20.25
N GLU A 6 27.96 55.55 -20.18
CA GLU A 6 28.79 54.35 -19.86
C GLU A 6 30.10 54.24 -20.71
N PRO A 7 31.09 53.30 -20.52
CA PRO A 7 30.87 51.83 -20.48
C PRO A 7 31.94 50.89 -19.83
N ASN A 8 31.60 49.59 -19.93
CA ASN A 8 32.30 48.30 -19.70
C ASN A 8 33.79 48.13 -20.12
N SER A 9 34.51 47.29 -19.36
CA SER A 9 35.29 46.09 -19.80
C SER A 9 35.80 45.39 -18.51
N GLY A 10 36.05 44.10 -18.34
CA GLY A 10 36.34 42.99 -19.25
C GLY A 10 37.46 42.15 -18.61
N ALA A 11 37.16 40.90 -18.27
CA ALA A 11 38.07 39.74 -18.09
C ALA A 11 38.94 39.55 -16.81
N TYR A 12 38.48 38.58 -15.99
CA TYR A 12 39.13 37.33 -15.53
C TYR A 12 40.50 37.29 -14.80
N LEU A 13 40.40 36.60 -13.64
CA LEU A 13 41.36 35.66 -13.00
C LEU A 13 42.58 36.23 -12.24
N THR A 14 42.51 36.25 -10.90
CA THR A 14 43.05 35.17 -10.04
C THR A 14 42.98 35.49 -8.53
N LEU A 15 42.52 34.49 -7.77
CA LEU A 15 42.99 34.08 -6.44
C LEU A 15 43.33 35.16 -5.40
N ARG A 16 42.32 35.54 -4.59
CA ARG A 16 42.51 35.68 -3.15
C ARG A 16 41.17 35.64 -2.39
N GLN A 17 41.17 34.83 -1.33
CA GLN A 17 40.25 34.87 -0.20
C GLN A 17 38.80 34.36 -0.40
N ARG A 18 38.62 33.05 -0.21
CA ARG A 18 37.45 32.53 0.52
C ARG A 18 37.77 31.17 1.15
N ALA A 19 38.27 31.20 2.38
CA ALA A 19 38.21 30.08 3.29
C ALA A 19 38.06 30.59 4.74
N ARG A 20 37.10 29.98 5.45
CA ARG A 20 36.89 29.95 6.90
C ARG A 20 36.18 31.14 7.57
N LYS A 21 34.84 31.08 7.59
CA LYS A 21 34.08 31.22 8.83
C LYS A 21 33.21 29.97 9.01
N SER A 22 33.58 29.17 10.00
CA SER A 22 32.91 28.00 10.51
C SER A 22 31.53 28.36 11.08
N LYS A 23 30.46 27.75 10.55
CA LYS A 23 29.19 27.62 11.28
C LYS A 23 29.42 26.72 12.51
N PRO A 24 28.80 27.00 13.66
CA PRO A 24 28.99 26.21 14.86
C PRO A 24 28.46 24.79 14.63
N SER A 25 29.24 23.82 15.09
CA SER A 25 28.83 22.43 15.12
C SER A 25 27.63 22.26 16.04
N GLU A 26 26.47 21.95 15.47
CA GLU A 26 25.46 21.20 16.21
C GLU A 26 26.04 19.80 16.47
N ARG A 27 26.75 19.66 17.59
CA ARG A 27 26.93 18.35 18.19
C ARG A 27 25.52 17.78 18.39
N PRO A 28 25.21 16.57 17.88
CA PRO A 28 24.00 15.90 18.34
C PRO A 28 24.11 15.78 19.85
N SER A 29 23.12 16.29 20.59
CA SER A 29 23.03 16.05 22.03
C SER A 29 23.17 14.55 22.26
N PRO A 30 24.00 14.08 23.21
CA PRO A 30 24.24 12.64 23.43
C PRO A 30 22.95 11.86 23.77
N VAL A 31 21.84 12.56 24.04
CA VAL A 31 20.52 11.99 24.34
C VAL A 31 19.74 11.55 23.08
N LYS A 32 20.03 12.08 21.89
CA LYS A 32 19.25 11.78 20.65
C LYS A 32 19.75 10.56 19.86
N ALA A 33 20.89 9.98 20.26
CA ALA A 33 21.45 8.76 19.67
C ALA A 33 21.42 7.55 20.63
N LEU A 34 20.87 7.71 21.85
CA LEU A 34 20.43 6.57 22.65
C LEU A 34 19.11 6.06 22.08
N ALA A 35 19.24 5.25 21.04
CA ALA A 35 18.16 4.64 20.30
C ALA A 35 17.20 3.85 21.23
N PRO A 36 15.93 3.62 20.81
CA PRO A 36 14.98 2.72 21.47
C PRO A 36 15.57 1.42 22.05
N PRO A 37 16.56 0.75 21.41
CA PRO A 37 17.27 -0.37 22.01
C PRO A 37 17.98 -0.04 23.33
N VAL A 38 18.65 1.10 23.52
CA VAL A 38 19.31 1.42 24.81
C VAL A 38 18.29 1.69 25.92
N PHE A 39 17.15 2.30 25.60
CA PHE A 39 16.03 2.46 26.53
C PHE A 39 15.39 1.11 26.89
N LEU A 40 15.18 0.22 25.92
CA LEU A 40 14.69 -1.15 26.14
C LEU A 40 15.70 -2.01 26.92
N THR A 41 17.01 -1.80 26.71
CA THR A 41 18.08 -2.50 27.45
C THR A 41 18.17 -1.99 28.89
N PHE A 42 17.97 -0.69 29.12
CA PHE A 42 17.90 -0.08 30.45
C PHE A 42 16.63 -0.54 31.21
N VAL A 43 15.49 -0.61 30.52
CA VAL A 43 14.23 -1.17 31.05
C VAL A 43 14.40 -2.65 31.41
N GLY A 44 15.06 -3.46 30.58
CA GLY A 44 15.32 -4.88 30.87
C GLY A 44 16.31 -5.12 32.02
N LEU A 45 17.23 -4.19 32.29
CA LEU A 45 18.24 -4.31 33.35
C LEU A 45 17.77 -3.76 34.71
N VAL A 46 16.84 -2.80 34.73
CA VAL A 46 16.48 -2.01 35.92
C VAL A 46 15.06 -2.29 36.46
N MET A 47 14.15 -2.86 35.66
CA MET A 47 12.73 -3.00 36.04
C MET A 47 12.37 -4.29 36.81
N TRP A 48 13.32 -5.21 37.01
CA TRP A 48 12.98 -6.54 37.52
C TRP A 48 13.38 -6.73 39.00
N PRO A 49 12.45 -7.20 39.88
CA PRO A 49 12.78 -7.53 41.26
C PRO A 49 13.94 -8.55 41.38
N PRO A 50 14.72 -8.53 42.48
CA PRO A 50 15.89 -9.39 42.68
C PRO A 50 15.64 -10.91 42.49
N GLY A 51 14.39 -11.37 42.65
CA GLY A 51 14.00 -12.79 42.59
C GLY A 51 13.95 -13.45 41.20
N PHE A 52 14.25 -12.73 40.10
CA PHE A 52 14.11 -13.25 38.73
C PHE A 52 15.42 -13.20 37.93
N SER A 53 16.50 -13.59 38.58
CA SER A 53 17.84 -13.66 37.99
C SER A 53 17.89 -14.51 36.72
N VAL A 54 17.09 -15.58 36.62
CA VAL A 54 17.01 -16.47 35.45
C VAL A 54 16.35 -15.78 34.26
N MET A 55 15.23 -15.07 34.46
CA MET A 55 14.54 -14.38 33.36
C MET A 55 15.34 -13.15 32.91
N ARG A 56 15.93 -12.42 33.86
CA ARG A 56 16.92 -11.37 33.59
C ARG A 56 18.09 -11.91 32.75
N ARG A 57 18.61 -13.11 33.06
CA ARG A 57 19.66 -13.77 32.26
C ARG A 57 19.16 -14.20 30.88
N LEU A 58 18.00 -14.84 30.76
CA LEU A 58 17.46 -15.26 29.45
C LEU A 58 17.19 -14.07 28.52
N VAL A 59 16.73 -12.94 29.06
CA VAL A 59 16.52 -11.69 28.33
C VAL A 59 17.85 -11.01 27.98
N ILE A 60 18.81 -10.96 28.90
CA ILE A 60 20.17 -10.44 28.63
C ILE A 60 20.91 -11.32 27.63
N THR A 61 20.77 -12.64 27.67
CA THR A 61 21.38 -13.59 26.72
C THR A 61 20.67 -13.52 25.37
N GLY A 62 19.34 -13.39 25.34
CA GLY A 62 18.58 -13.17 24.10
C GLY A 62 18.91 -11.83 23.42
N LEU A 63 19.01 -10.75 24.20
CA LEU A 63 19.48 -9.43 23.72
C LEU A 63 20.98 -9.43 23.40
N GLY A 64 21.78 -10.21 24.12
CA GLY A 64 23.22 -10.37 23.92
C GLY A 64 23.57 -11.14 22.65
N VAL A 65 22.76 -12.15 22.29
CA VAL A 65 22.80 -12.82 20.98
C VAL A 65 22.42 -11.85 19.86
N VAL A 66 21.44 -10.97 20.08
CA VAL A 66 21.07 -9.91 19.12
C VAL A 66 22.16 -8.84 19.00
N ALA A 67 22.93 -8.57 20.07
CA ALA A 67 24.05 -7.63 20.06
C ALA A 67 25.37 -8.24 19.56
N SER A 68 25.52 -9.57 19.54
CA SER A 68 26.71 -10.27 19.05
C SER A 68 26.62 -10.72 17.59
N VAL A 69 25.45 -10.57 16.94
CA VAL A 69 25.39 -10.59 15.47
C VAL A 69 25.94 -9.26 14.96
N SER A 70 27.27 -9.19 14.89
CA SER A 70 27.92 -8.40 13.85
C SER A 70 27.36 -8.92 12.52
N PRO A 71 26.85 -8.08 11.59
CA PRO A 71 26.45 -8.56 10.29
C PRO A 71 27.72 -9.06 9.60
N SER A 72 27.96 -10.37 9.66
CA SER A 72 28.84 -11.00 8.70
C SER A 72 28.25 -10.71 7.33
N LEU A 73 29.04 -10.07 6.47
CA LEU A 73 28.78 -9.71 5.07
C LEU A 73 28.53 -10.92 4.14
N ALA A 74 27.99 -12.01 4.67
CA ALA A 74 27.60 -13.19 3.92
C ALA A 74 26.09 -13.39 4.11
N TYR A 75 25.31 -12.98 3.11
CA TYR A 75 23.92 -13.41 3.00
C TYR A 75 23.88 -14.94 3.02
N GLN A 76 23.05 -15.54 3.87
CA GLN A 76 22.91 -17.00 3.95
C GLN A 76 21.95 -17.52 2.88
N THR A 77 21.03 -16.67 2.42
CA THR A 77 20.08 -16.97 1.35
C THR A 77 20.00 -15.83 0.33
N ILE A 78 19.55 -16.15 -0.87
CA ILE A 78 19.28 -15.15 -1.91
C ILE A 78 18.17 -14.20 -1.46
N ASP A 79 17.18 -14.68 -0.71
CA ASP A 79 16.07 -13.85 -0.23
C ASP A 79 16.54 -12.78 0.76
N GLU A 80 17.51 -13.11 1.64
CA GLU A 80 18.16 -12.14 2.52
C GLU A 80 18.93 -11.09 1.72
N ALA A 81 19.66 -11.51 0.69
CA ALA A 81 20.36 -10.59 -0.20
C ALA A 81 19.40 -9.65 -0.93
N ILE A 82 18.28 -10.16 -1.45
CA ILE A 82 17.25 -9.36 -2.11
C ILE A 82 16.59 -8.38 -1.14
N ALA A 83 16.26 -8.83 0.07
CA ALA A 83 15.61 -8.00 1.08
C ALA A 83 16.52 -6.85 1.55
N ASP A 84 17.81 -7.12 1.77
CA ASP A 84 18.78 -6.07 2.10
C ASP A 84 19.03 -5.14 0.90
N TRP A 85 19.24 -5.70 -0.30
CA TRP A 85 19.53 -4.94 -1.51
C TRP A 85 18.45 -3.91 -1.82
N LYS A 86 17.15 -4.23 -1.63
CA LYS A 86 16.03 -3.27 -1.84
C LYS A 86 16.15 -2.00 -1.00
N ASN A 87 16.86 -2.04 0.13
CA ASN A 87 17.01 -0.90 1.05
C ASN A 87 18.36 -0.17 0.90
N GLN A 88 19.22 -0.61 -0.01
CA GLN A 88 20.49 0.03 -0.30
C GLN A 88 20.30 1.29 -1.16
N PRO A 89 21.12 2.34 -1.02
CA PRO A 89 21.05 3.53 -1.90
C PRO A 89 21.13 3.19 -3.40
N GLN A 90 21.78 2.07 -3.74
CA GLN A 90 21.93 1.56 -5.10
C GLN A 90 20.66 0.88 -5.65
N SER A 91 19.65 0.65 -4.82
CA SER A 91 18.41 -0.04 -5.22
C SER A 91 17.45 0.85 -6.01
N THR A 92 17.52 2.16 -5.77
CA THR A 92 16.73 3.17 -6.46
C THR A 92 17.32 3.39 -7.84
N TYR A 93 16.51 3.12 -8.87
CA TYR A 93 16.88 3.43 -10.24
C TYR A 93 16.33 4.82 -10.61
N PRO A 94 17.15 5.77 -11.08
CA PRO A 94 16.72 7.17 -11.24
C PRO A 94 15.45 7.38 -12.08
N THR A 95 15.19 6.49 -13.04
CA THR A 95 14.04 6.51 -13.96
C THR A 95 13.03 5.39 -13.68
N GLU A 96 12.96 4.92 -12.43
CA GLU A 96 12.18 3.72 -12.05
C GLU A 96 10.67 3.80 -12.28
N PHE A 97 10.11 5.00 -12.45
CA PHE A 97 8.65 5.23 -12.46
C PHE A 97 7.91 4.38 -13.50
N THR A 98 8.50 4.19 -14.69
CA THR A 98 7.95 3.31 -15.75
C THR A 98 8.88 2.13 -16.05
N ARG A 99 9.77 1.77 -15.11
CA ARG A 99 10.74 0.69 -15.34
C ARG A 99 10.00 -0.63 -15.53
N GLY A 100 10.37 -1.35 -16.59
CA GLY A 100 9.77 -2.64 -16.93
C GLY A 100 8.44 -2.57 -17.67
N ILE A 101 7.91 -1.38 -17.93
CA ILE A 101 6.71 -1.21 -18.75
C ILE A 101 7.12 -1.28 -20.22
N ILE A 102 6.60 -2.26 -20.95
CA ILE A 102 6.84 -2.42 -22.40
C ILE A 102 5.74 -1.69 -23.16
N PRO A 103 6.07 -0.73 -24.04
CA PRO A 103 5.08 -0.03 -24.85
C PRO A 103 4.38 -0.98 -25.82
N LYS A 104 3.06 -0.83 -25.93
CA LYS A 104 2.17 -1.63 -26.76
C LYS A 104 1.26 -0.69 -27.55
N GLY A 105 1.02 -1.03 -28.82
CA GLY A 105 0.11 -0.33 -29.73
C GLY A 105 -1.35 -0.42 -29.29
N ILE A 106 -1.67 0.20 -28.16
CA ILE A 106 -2.99 0.23 -27.54
C ILE A 106 -3.37 1.70 -27.37
N HIS A 107 -4.60 1.99 -27.75
CA HIS A 107 -5.27 3.25 -27.47
C HIS A 107 -6.24 3.04 -26.31
N SER A 108 -5.92 3.65 -25.16
CA SER A 108 -6.79 3.73 -23.99
C SER A 108 -7.96 4.65 -24.29
N HIS A 109 -9.01 4.05 -24.84
CA HIS A 109 -10.25 4.74 -25.17
C HIS A 109 -10.99 5.11 -23.88
N ASN A 110 -11.67 6.25 -23.87
CA ASN A 110 -12.34 6.79 -22.69
C ASN A 110 -11.43 6.78 -21.44
N ASP A 111 -10.14 7.12 -21.61
CA ASP A 111 -9.14 7.06 -20.54
C ASP A 111 -9.63 7.76 -19.25
N TYR A 112 -10.28 8.91 -19.43
CA TYR A 112 -10.88 9.74 -18.40
C TYR A 112 -12.08 9.13 -17.67
N TRP A 113 -12.61 7.96 -18.05
CA TRP A 113 -13.63 7.24 -17.27
C TRP A 113 -13.05 6.43 -16.12
N ARG A 114 -11.76 6.13 -16.15
CA ARG A 114 -11.10 5.29 -15.15
C ARG A 114 -10.85 6.07 -13.86
N ASP A 115 -10.75 5.33 -12.74
CA ASP A 115 -10.41 5.90 -11.43
C ASP A 115 -9.04 6.59 -11.44
N VAL A 116 -8.11 6.04 -12.22
CA VAL A 116 -6.74 6.55 -12.39
C VAL A 116 -6.42 6.66 -13.90
N PRO A 117 -6.87 7.73 -14.60
CA PRO A 117 -6.85 7.83 -16.08
C PRO A 117 -5.50 7.51 -16.73
N LEU A 118 -4.63 8.53 -16.86
CA LEU A 118 -3.36 8.42 -17.58
C LEU A 118 -2.46 7.28 -17.05
N PHE A 119 -2.39 7.09 -15.74
CA PHE A 119 -1.47 6.11 -15.15
C PHE A 119 -1.92 4.66 -15.39
N SER A 120 -3.23 4.38 -15.43
CA SER A 120 -3.72 3.03 -15.73
C SER A 120 -3.38 2.59 -17.16
N ALA A 121 -3.48 3.52 -18.12
CA ALA A 121 -3.04 3.29 -19.50
C ALA A 121 -1.53 3.01 -19.59
N ILE A 122 -0.72 3.87 -18.98
CA ILE A 122 0.74 3.71 -18.99
C ILE A 122 1.14 2.39 -18.30
N ALA A 123 0.50 2.01 -17.19
CA ALA A 123 0.84 0.81 -16.43
C ALA A 123 0.78 -0.48 -17.25
N VAL A 124 -0.17 -0.59 -18.20
CA VAL A 124 -0.27 -1.75 -19.09
C VAL A 124 0.60 -1.65 -20.35
N GLY A 125 1.25 -0.50 -20.56
CA GLY A 125 2.06 -0.18 -21.72
C GLY A 125 1.33 0.53 -22.86
N ALA A 126 0.11 1.03 -22.67
CA ALA A 126 -0.62 1.71 -23.75
C ALA A 126 0.09 3.00 -24.17
N ILE A 127 0.44 3.11 -25.45
CA ILE A 127 1.15 4.28 -26.00
C ILE A 127 0.21 5.40 -26.45
N SER A 128 -1.11 5.22 -26.32
CA SER A 128 -2.07 6.23 -26.71
C SER A 128 -3.21 6.36 -25.70
N VAL A 129 -3.61 7.61 -25.42
CA VAL A 129 -4.65 7.97 -24.46
C VAL A 129 -5.55 9.06 -25.04
N GLU A 130 -6.74 9.22 -24.50
CA GLU A 130 -7.77 10.13 -25.01
C GLU A 130 -8.35 11.03 -23.93
N ALA A 131 -8.59 12.29 -24.27
CA ALA A 131 -9.25 13.28 -23.42
C ALA A 131 -10.43 13.92 -24.16
N ASP A 132 -11.65 13.68 -23.68
CA ASP A 132 -12.86 14.33 -24.19
C ASP A 132 -13.01 15.72 -23.54
N VAL A 133 -12.63 16.77 -24.27
CA VAL A 133 -12.54 18.13 -23.74
C VAL A 133 -13.78 18.96 -24.03
N TRP A 134 -14.28 19.60 -22.98
CA TRP A 134 -15.42 20.51 -23.00
C TRP A 134 -15.00 21.90 -22.52
N LEU A 135 -15.25 22.92 -23.33
CA LEU A 135 -15.05 24.31 -22.94
C LEU A 135 -16.23 24.81 -22.10
N TRP A 136 -15.94 25.29 -20.89
CA TRP A 136 -16.90 26.00 -20.05
C TRP A 136 -16.19 27.07 -19.21
N ASN A 137 -16.67 28.32 -19.25
CA ASN A 137 -16.09 29.45 -18.51
C ASN A 137 -14.56 29.60 -18.67
N ASP A 138 -14.06 29.56 -19.91
CA ASP A 138 -12.63 29.68 -20.26
C ASP A 138 -11.70 28.58 -19.68
N GLU A 139 -12.26 27.48 -19.19
CA GLU A 139 -11.54 26.30 -18.70
C GLU A 139 -11.93 25.05 -19.52
N LEU A 140 -11.02 24.08 -19.60
CA LEU A 140 -11.21 22.82 -20.32
C LEU A 140 -11.46 21.69 -19.32
N TYR A 141 -12.70 21.23 -19.25
CA TYR A 141 -13.11 20.08 -18.44
C TYR A 141 -13.07 18.80 -19.25
N VAL A 142 -12.87 17.66 -18.59
CA VAL A 142 -12.82 16.35 -19.23
C VAL A 142 -13.94 15.44 -18.74
N GLY A 143 -14.68 14.83 -19.67
CA GLY A 143 -15.74 13.87 -19.38
C GLY A 143 -16.47 13.43 -20.65
N HIS A 144 -17.27 12.36 -20.56
CA HIS A 144 -17.98 11.80 -21.73
C HIS A 144 -19.17 12.66 -22.12
N ASP A 145 -19.91 13.14 -21.13
CA ASP A 145 -21.06 14.02 -21.28
C ASP A 145 -20.96 15.22 -20.34
N PRO A 146 -21.69 16.33 -20.61
CA PRO A 146 -21.71 17.51 -19.74
C PRO A 146 -22.07 17.21 -18.28
N SER A 147 -22.91 16.21 -18.01
CA SER A 147 -23.30 15.80 -16.65
C SER A 147 -22.19 15.10 -15.87
N SER A 148 -21.14 14.62 -16.55
CA SER A 148 -20.00 13.95 -15.93
C SER A 148 -18.85 14.92 -15.57
N LEU A 149 -18.96 16.19 -15.96
CA LEU A 149 -17.94 17.20 -15.72
C LEU A 149 -17.85 17.55 -14.23
N SER A 150 -16.63 17.72 -13.74
CA SER A 150 -16.38 18.19 -12.37
C SER A 150 -15.27 19.22 -12.36
N SER A 151 -15.33 20.15 -11.40
CA SER A 151 -14.38 21.26 -11.30
C SER A 151 -12.92 20.81 -11.10
N LYS A 152 -12.70 19.57 -10.62
CA LYS A 152 -11.37 19.00 -10.37
C LYS A 152 -10.81 18.23 -11.57
N ARG A 153 -11.65 17.89 -12.56
CA ARG A 153 -11.31 17.07 -13.73
C ARG A 153 -11.14 17.97 -14.96
N THR A 154 -9.96 18.56 -15.07
CA THR A 154 -9.59 19.46 -16.17
C THR A 154 -8.59 18.76 -17.10
N PHE A 155 -8.45 19.25 -18.32
CA PHE A 155 -7.45 18.75 -19.27
C PHE A 155 -6.04 18.86 -18.68
N SER A 156 -5.77 19.97 -17.99
CA SER A 156 -4.49 20.17 -17.30
C SER A 156 -4.27 19.22 -16.12
N SER A 157 -5.29 18.99 -15.28
CA SER A 157 -5.14 18.15 -14.08
C SER A 157 -5.05 16.66 -14.37
N LEU A 158 -5.71 16.18 -15.43
CA LEU A 158 -5.71 14.76 -15.79
C LEU A 158 -4.60 14.35 -16.77
N TYR A 159 -4.18 15.25 -17.68
CA TYR A 159 -3.23 14.91 -18.74
C TYR A 159 -1.96 15.77 -18.70
N VAL A 160 -2.06 17.09 -18.86
CA VAL A 160 -0.86 17.94 -19.04
C VAL A 160 0.08 17.90 -17.84
N SER A 161 -0.45 18.11 -16.63
CA SER A 161 0.36 18.17 -15.40
C SER A 161 0.95 16.80 -15.03
N PRO A 162 0.18 15.69 -15.06
CA PRO A 162 0.74 14.35 -14.89
C PRO A 162 1.83 14.01 -15.93
N LEU A 163 1.62 14.28 -17.22
CA LEU A 163 2.63 14.03 -18.25
C LEU A 163 3.92 14.81 -17.99
N LEU A 164 3.82 16.10 -17.65
CA LEU A 164 4.97 16.90 -17.31
C LEU A 164 5.73 16.35 -16.09
N SER A 165 5.01 15.83 -15.09
CA SER A 165 5.61 15.20 -13.92
C SER A 165 6.38 13.93 -14.29
N ILE A 166 5.78 13.05 -15.11
CA ILE A 166 6.42 11.83 -15.60
C ILE A 166 7.71 12.20 -16.36
N LEU A 167 7.62 13.13 -17.31
CA LEU A 167 8.77 13.51 -18.13
C LEU A 167 9.90 14.14 -17.31
N LYS A 168 9.59 14.92 -16.27
CA LYS A 168 10.60 15.44 -15.34
C LYS A 168 11.26 14.33 -14.52
N GLN A 169 10.47 13.37 -14.03
CA GLN A 169 10.99 12.23 -13.26
C GLN A 169 11.86 11.30 -14.11
N GLN A 170 11.47 11.10 -15.38
CA GLN A 170 12.22 10.32 -16.36
C GLN A 170 13.50 11.01 -16.84
N ASN A 171 13.67 12.31 -16.56
CA ASN A 171 14.82 13.11 -16.97
C ASN A 171 15.47 13.83 -15.77
N PRO A 172 16.02 13.09 -14.79
CA PRO A 172 16.62 13.69 -13.60
C PRO A 172 17.92 14.45 -13.94
N THR A 173 18.16 15.55 -13.24
CA THR A 173 19.46 16.25 -13.32
C THR A 173 20.53 15.41 -12.63
N THR A 174 21.61 15.10 -13.35
CA THR A 174 22.73 14.32 -12.81
C THR A 174 24.05 15.07 -12.92
N SER A 175 25.04 14.68 -12.11
CA SER A 175 26.41 15.22 -12.21
C SER A 175 27.25 14.56 -13.29
N PHE A 176 26.69 13.63 -14.07
CA PHE A 176 27.43 12.89 -15.08
C PHE A 176 27.53 13.71 -16.39
N PRO A 177 28.72 13.78 -17.01
CA PRO A 177 28.98 14.71 -18.12
C PRO A 177 28.30 14.32 -19.45
N TYR A 178 27.66 13.16 -19.52
CA TYR A 178 27.08 12.59 -20.74
C TYR A 178 25.54 12.76 -20.84
N THR A 179 24.90 13.45 -19.89
CA THR A 179 23.42 13.57 -19.86
C THR A 179 22.87 14.80 -20.57
N ASN A 180 23.72 15.67 -21.13
CA ASN A 180 23.26 16.94 -21.73
C ASN A 180 22.38 16.75 -22.98
N ASN A 181 22.42 15.58 -23.62
CA ASN A 181 21.63 15.26 -24.81
C ASN A 181 20.69 14.07 -24.62
N THR A 182 20.67 13.43 -23.44
CA THR A 182 19.78 12.29 -23.18
C THR A 182 18.41 12.80 -22.78
N ARG A 183 17.39 12.42 -23.55
CA ARG A 183 16.02 12.83 -23.32
C ARG A 183 15.09 11.63 -23.37
N ASN A 184 14.64 11.20 -22.21
CA ASN A 184 13.74 10.07 -22.06
C ASN A 184 12.30 10.52 -22.28
N GLY A 185 11.55 9.73 -23.03
CA GLY A 185 10.11 9.84 -23.18
C GLY A 185 9.36 9.31 -21.96
N VAL A 186 8.13 8.87 -22.18
CA VAL A 186 7.27 8.34 -21.11
C VAL A 186 7.73 6.96 -20.64
N PHE A 187 8.26 6.14 -21.54
CA PHE A 187 8.61 4.74 -21.27
C PHE A 187 10.12 4.53 -21.14
N ASP A 188 10.58 4.21 -19.94
CA ASP A 188 11.99 3.91 -19.62
C ASP A 188 12.60 2.78 -20.49
N THR A 189 11.80 1.77 -20.88
CA THR A 189 12.27 0.64 -21.70
C THR A 189 12.50 1.01 -23.17
N THR A 190 11.89 2.11 -23.65
CA THR A 190 11.98 2.58 -25.04
C THR A 190 11.82 4.10 -25.03
N SER A 191 12.93 4.78 -24.73
CA SER A 191 12.95 6.22 -24.43
C SER A 191 12.49 7.12 -25.57
N ASP A 192 12.56 6.64 -26.81
CA ASP A 192 12.12 7.32 -28.03
C ASP A 192 10.65 7.07 -28.38
N GLN A 193 9.97 6.14 -27.70
CA GLN A 193 8.55 5.89 -27.90
C GLN A 193 7.72 7.08 -27.42
N THR A 194 7.08 7.76 -28.36
CA THR A 194 6.15 8.86 -28.08
C THR A 194 4.84 8.34 -27.47
N LEU A 195 4.25 9.12 -26.57
CA LEU A 195 2.87 8.92 -26.13
C LEU A 195 1.92 9.77 -26.99
N TYR A 196 0.91 9.14 -27.58
CA TYR A 196 -0.09 9.80 -28.41
C TYR A 196 -1.26 10.30 -27.55
N LEU A 197 -1.35 11.61 -27.35
CA LEU A 197 -2.43 12.26 -26.62
C LEU A 197 -3.51 12.72 -27.60
N PHE A 198 -4.60 11.97 -27.68
CA PHE A 198 -5.80 12.36 -28.41
C PHE A 198 -6.61 13.35 -27.59
N VAL A 199 -6.97 14.46 -28.22
CA VAL A 199 -7.83 15.50 -27.64
C VAL A 199 -9.09 15.57 -28.48
N ASP A 200 -10.16 14.96 -27.97
CA ASP A 200 -11.47 14.96 -28.62
C ASP A 200 -12.26 16.20 -28.20
N VAL A 201 -12.40 17.15 -29.12
CA VAL A 201 -13.10 18.41 -28.85
C VAL A 201 -14.61 18.20 -28.96
N LYS A 202 -15.31 18.28 -27.82
CA LYS A 202 -16.77 18.08 -27.76
C LYS A 202 -17.60 19.35 -27.92
N THR A 203 -17.03 20.51 -27.59
CA THR A 203 -17.65 21.84 -27.79
C THR A 203 -17.27 22.46 -29.14
N GLY A 204 -17.60 23.74 -29.37
CA GLY A 204 -17.28 24.41 -30.62
C GLY A 204 -15.77 24.45 -30.89
N GLY A 205 -15.33 23.89 -32.02
CA GLY A 205 -13.92 23.76 -32.39
C GLY A 205 -13.14 25.07 -32.35
N ASN A 206 -13.65 26.10 -33.03
CA ASN A 206 -12.97 27.38 -33.17
C ASN A 206 -12.76 28.14 -31.86
N THR A 207 -13.56 27.85 -30.82
CA THR A 207 -13.41 28.45 -29.49
C THR A 207 -12.61 27.57 -28.53
N THR A 208 -12.75 26.24 -28.65
CA THR A 208 -12.15 25.27 -27.73
C THR A 208 -10.69 24.98 -28.06
N TRP A 209 -10.38 24.78 -29.35
CA TRP A 209 -9.05 24.38 -29.81
C TRP A 209 -7.94 25.39 -29.45
N PRO A 210 -8.13 26.71 -29.56
CA PRO A 210 -7.13 27.67 -29.12
C PRO A 210 -6.77 27.54 -27.63
N LEU A 211 -7.72 27.19 -26.77
CA LEU A 211 -7.47 26.94 -25.35
C LEU A 211 -6.72 25.61 -25.12
N VAL A 212 -6.97 24.59 -25.93
CA VAL A 212 -6.19 23.33 -25.89
C VAL A 212 -4.72 23.63 -26.19
N ILE A 213 -4.44 24.32 -27.30
CA ILE A 213 -3.09 24.72 -27.71
C ILE A 213 -2.40 25.57 -26.62
N LYS A 214 -3.14 26.46 -25.97
CA LYS A 214 -2.66 27.27 -24.84
C LYS A 214 -2.30 26.41 -23.63
N GLN A 215 -3.14 25.44 -23.26
CA GLN A 215 -2.88 24.57 -22.09
C GLN A 215 -1.71 23.60 -22.32
N LEU A 216 -1.32 23.33 -23.57
CA LEU A 216 -0.13 22.53 -23.90
C LEU A 216 1.20 23.28 -23.71
N GLU A 217 1.17 24.58 -23.42
CA GLU A 217 2.36 25.42 -23.26
C GLU A 217 3.42 24.85 -22.29
N PRO A 218 3.08 24.27 -21.12
CA PRO A 218 4.09 23.69 -20.24
C PRO A 218 4.88 22.54 -20.87
N LEU A 219 4.25 21.73 -21.73
CA LEU A 219 4.92 20.67 -22.47
C LEU A 219 5.77 21.24 -23.60
N ARG A 220 5.24 22.24 -24.33
CA ARG A 220 5.93 22.96 -25.40
C ARG A 220 7.19 23.67 -24.90
N ALA A 221 7.10 24.45 -23.83
CA ALA A 221 8.22 25.16 -23.20
C ALA A 221 9.29 24.19 -22.68
N GLY A 222 8.88 22.99 -22.27
CA GLY A 222 9.80 21.91 -21.94
C GLY A 222 10.43 21.24 -23.16
N GLY A 223 9.93 21.48 -24.37
CA GLY A 223 10.33 20.89 -25.65
C GLY A 223 9.78 19.47 -25.87
N TRP A 224 8.80 19.02 -25.10
CA TRP A 224 8.41 17.61 -25.02
C TRP A 224 7.49 17.15 -26.15
N LEU A 225 6.93 18.09 -26.91
CA LEU A 225 5.97 17.80 -27.95
C LEU A 225 6.67 17.45 -29.26
N SER A 226 6.13 16.47 -29.97
CA SER A 226 6.44 16.25 -31.39
C SER A 226 5.99 17.47 -32.18
N TYR A 227 6.78 17.90 -33.16
CA TYR A 227 6.42 19.04 -34.00
C TYR A 227 6.85 18.86 -35.45
N TRP A 228 6.07 19.41 -36.36
CA TRP A 228 6.43 19.59 -37.74
C TRP A 228 7.27 20.85 -37.91
N ASP A 229 8.44 20.71 -38.50
CA ASP A 229 9.30 21.82 -38.90
C ASP A 229 9.03 22.17 -40.37
N ALA A 230 8.43 23.34 -40.59
CA ALA A 230 8.07 23.80 -41.93
C ALA A 230 9.31 24.17 -42.77
N GLU A 231 10.41 24.59 -42.14
CA GLU A 231 11.65 24.97 -42.84
C GLU A 231 12.44 23.73 -43.25
N ALA A 232 12.53 22.74 -42.37
CA ALA A 232 13.19 21.46 -42.66
C ALA A 232 12.31 20.52 -43.49
N GLY A 233 10.99 20.75 -43.53
CA GLY A 233 10.04 19.88 -44.21
C GLY A 233 9.99 18.48 -43.60
N SER A 234 10.11 18.38 -42.26
CA SER A 234 10.20 17.09 -41.57
C SER A 234 9.55 17.09 -40.19
N LEU A 235 9.13 15.91 -39.74
CA LEU A 235 8.57 15.67 -38.41
C LEU A 235 9.69 15.40 -37.41
N HIS A 236 9.73 16.21 -36.34
CA HIS A 236 10.61 15.98 -35.20
C HIS A 236 9.83 15.24 -34.10
N PRO A 237 10.20 13.99 -33.77
CA PRO A 237 9.53 13.25 -32.71
C PRO A 237 9.87 13.83 -31.34
N GLY A 238 8.84 14.00 -30.52
CA GLY A 238 8.92 14.34 -29.11
C GLY A 238 8.37 13.23 -28.24
N ALA A 239 8.49 13.40 -26.92
CA ALA A 239 7.96 12.44 -25.95
C ALA A 239 6.44 12.33 -25.98
N VAL A 240 5.73 13.38 -26.43
CA VAL A 240 4.28 13.40 -26.57
C VAL A 240 3.89 13.91 -27.95
N THR A 241 3.04 13.18 -28.66
CA THR A 241 2.45 13.59 -29.93
C THR A 241 0.99 13.94 -29.69
N VAL A 242 0.60 15.20 -29.92
CA VAL A 242 -0.78 15.67 -29.69
C VAL A 242 -1.58 15.55 -30.97
N ILE A 243 -2.76 14.92 -30.87
CA ILE A 243 -3.67 14.69 -31.98
C ILE A 243 -5.03 15.31 -31.63
N GLY A 244 -5.51 16.23 -32.45
CA GLY A 244 -6.86 16.77 -32.35
C GLY A 244 -7.86 15.91 -33.11
N THR A 245 -8.95 15.55 -32.45
CA THR A 245 -10.09 14.80 -33.01
C THR A 245 -11.42 15.44 -32.59
N GLY A 246 -12.55 14.83 -32.91
CA GLY A 246 -13.88 15.42 -32.65
C GLY A 246 -14.13 16.69 -33.48
N ASN A 247 -14.61 17.77 -32.85
CA ASN A 247 -14.86 19.06 -33.50
C ASN A 247 -13.58 19.88 -33.76
N THR A 248 -12.39 19.26 -33.83
CA THR A 248 -11.14 19.98 -34.07
C THR A 248 -11.16 20.65 -35.45
N PRO A 249 -10.91 21.97 -35.56
CA PRO A 249 -10.94 22.69 -36.83
C PRO A 249 -9.69 22.40 -37.68
N PHE A 250 -9.85 21.62 -38.76
CA PHE A 250 -8.76 21.22 -39.65
C PHE A 250 -8.02 22.42 -40.27
N ASP A 251 -8.74 23.49 -40.63
CA ASP A 251 -8.20 24.73 -41.17
C ASP A 251 -7.23 25.42 -40.20
N GLN A 252 -7.49 25.37 -38.89
CA GLN A 252 -6.58 25.93 -37.88
C GLN A 252 -5.27 25.14 -37.74
N ILE A 253 -5.33 23.81 -37.91
CA ILE A 253 -4.11 22.98 -37.94
C ILE A 253 -3.34 23.20 -39.24
N GLN A 254 -4.06 23.38 -40.36
CA GLN A 254 -3.49 23.60 -41.68
C GLN A 254 -2.88 25.00 -41.85
N ALA A 255 -3.35 26.02 -41.12
CA ALA A 255 -2.95 27.41 -41.33
C ALA A 255 -1.45 27.74 -41.13
N HIS A 256 -0.62 26.78 -40.66
CA HIS A 256 0.85 26.90 -40.52
C HIS A 256 1.28 28.28 -39.96
N THR A 257 0.65 28.71 -38.87
CA THR A 257 0.88 30.06 -38.30
C THR A 257 2.21 30.19 -37.56
N THR A 258 2.95 29.09 -37.40
CA THR A 258 4.24 29.03 -36.70
C THR A 258 5.23 28.17 -37.51
N PRO A 259 6.55 28.45 -37.44
CA PRO A 259 7.58 27.60 -38.03
C PRO A 259 7.57 26.16 -37.50
N HIS A 260 7.14 25.99 -36.24
CA HIS A 260 6.97 24.71 -35.59
C HIS A 260 5.49 24.51 -35.19
N ARG A 261 4.84 23.48 -35.72
CA ARG A 261 3.48 23.08 -35.33
C ARG A 261 3.55 21.80 -34.50
N ASP A 262 3.01 21.81 -33.29
CA ASP A 262 3.13 20.71 -32.32
C ASP A 262 1.83 19.95 -32.02
N ALA A 263 0.83 20.13 -32.90
CA ALA A 263 -0.41 19.37 -32.90
C ALA A 263 -0.74 18.90 -34.32
N PHE A 264 -1.33 17.71 -34.40
CA PHE A 264 -1.65 17.01 -35.64
C PHE A 264 -3.14 16.68 -35.67
N TYR A 265 -3.65 16.36 -36.86
CA TYR A 265 -5.05 16.03 -37.06
C TYR A 265 -5.28 14.51 -37.16
N ASP A 266 -6.39 14.03 -36.59
CA ASP A 266 -6.89 12.66 -36.77
C ASP A 266 -7.71 12.59 -38.07
N ALA A 267 -7.14 12.01 -39.13
CA ALA A 267 -7.81 11.95 -40.42
C ALA A 267 -8.85 10.81 -40.49
N PRO A 268 -9.93 10.93 -41.29
CA PRO A 268 -10.87 9.84 -41.47
C PRO A 268 -10.22 8.68 -42.23
N ILE A 269 -10.19 7.47 -41.65
CA ILE A 269 -9.56 6.27 -42.25
C ILE A 269 -10.12 5.90 -43.63
N THR A 270 -11.40 6.22 -43.88
CA THR A 270 -12.03 6.00 -45.19
C THR A 270 -11.43 6.84 -46.32
N SER A 271 -10.64 7.86 -45.99
CA SER A 271 -9.92 8.69 -46.97
C SER A 271 -8.71 8.00 -47.58
N PHE A 272 -8.27 6.86 -47.01
CA PHE A 272 -7.05 6.14 -47.38
C PHE A 272 -7.30 4.88 -48.22
N SER A 273 -8.47 4.76 -48.86
CA SER A 273 -8.74 3.66 -49.81
C SER A 273 -8.03 3.89 -51.15
N SER A 274 -7.41 2.85 -51.70
CA SER A 274 -6.81 2.87 -53.05
C SER A 274 -5.59 3.79 -53.22
N GLY A 275 -4.84 4.06 -52.15
CA GLY A 275 -3.58 4.82 -52.20
C GLY A 275 -3.72 6.32 -52.45
N SER A 276 -4.95 6.85 -52.42
CA SER A 276 -5.22 8.29 -52.31
C SER A 276 -5.28 8.65 -50.83
N SER A 277 -4.72 9.80 -50.43
CA SER A 277 -4.88 10.38 -49.09
C SER A 277 -5.68 11.69 -49.11
N GLY A 278 -6.20 12.09 -50.28
CA GLY A 278 -6.92 13.36 -50.45
C GLY A 278 -6.06 14.56 -50.08
N GLU A 279 -6.58 15.44 -49.23
CA GLU A 279 -5.86 16.60 -48.67
C GLU A 279 -4.98 16.25 -47.46
N TYR A 280 -5.06 15.02 -46.96
CA TYR A 280 -4.30 14.56 -45.80
C TYR A 280 -2.90 14.11 -46.23
N ASN A 281 -1.87 14.72 -45.64
CA ASN A 281 -0.49 14.36 -45.87
C ASN A 281 0.25 14.23 -44.53
N SER A 282 1.42 13.60 -44.55
CA SER A 282 2.22 13.26 -43.36
C SER A 282 2.73 14.46 -42.56
N SER A 283 2.66 15.69 -43.11
CA SER A 283 2.94 16.87 -42.31
C SER A 283 1.81 17.12 -41.31
N LEU A 284 0.56 17.05 -41.76
CA LEU A 284 -0.63 17.44 -40.99
C LEU A 284 -1.19 16.28 -40.13
N VAL A 285 -0.98 15.05 -40.59
CA VAL A 285 -1.67 13.87 -40.10
C VAL A 285 -0.64 12.81 -39.74
N VAL A 286 -0.68 12.36 -38.49
CA VAL A 286 0.15 11.26 -37.99
C VAL A 286 -0.66 9.98 -37.78
N ILE A 287 -1.99 10.10 -37.74
CA ILE A 287 -2.93 8.99 -37.56
C ILE A 287 -4.21 9.20 -38.36
N ALA A 288 -4.78 8.11 -38.83
CA ALA A 288 -6.12 8.05 -39.38
C ALA A 288 -6.99 7.09 -38.58
N SER A 289 -8.15 7.56 -38.13
CA SER A 289 -9.10 6.79 -37.34
C SER A 289 -10.49 6.73 -37.97
N GLY A 290 -11.29 5.73 -37.57
CA GLY A 290 -12.71 5.68 -37.91
C GLY A 290 -13.47 4.56 -37.22
N SER A 291 -14.80 4.67 -37.18
CA SER A 291 -15.66 3.58 -36.72
C SER A 291 -15.42 2.35 -37.59
N LEU A 292 -15.30 1.19 -36.97
CA LEU A 292 -15.18 -0.08 -37.70
C LEU A 292 -16.37 -0.31 -38.64
N ALA A 293 -17.59 0.07 -38.22
CA ALA A 293 -18.77 -0.09 -39.06
C ALA A 293 -18.72 0.83 -40.29
N GLN A 294 -18.31 2.09 -40.11
CA GLN A 294 -18.18 3.04 -41.22
C GLN A 294 -17.06 2.61 -42.18
N ALA A 295 -15.92 2.16 -41.65
CA ALA A 295 -14.80 1.67 -42.43
C ALA A 295 -15.19 0.49 -43.35
N LEU A 296 -16.13 -0.35 -42.90
CA LEU A 296 -16.64 -1.50 -43.65
C LEU A 296 -17.84 -1.19 -44.54
N GLY A 297 -18.36 0.04 -44.53
CA GLY A 297 -19.59 0.41 -45.25
C GLY A 297 -20.88 -0.13 -44.63
N GLY A 298 -20.85 -0.54 -43.35
CA GLY A 298 -22.00 -1.05 -42.61
C GLY A 298 -21.61 -1.91 -41.40
N PRO A 299 -22.59 -2.26 -40.53
CA PRO A 299 -22.31 -3.08 -39.35
C PRO A 299 -21.86 -4.49 -39.74
N MET A 300 -21.01 -5.09 -38.91
CA MET A 300 -20.59 -6.47 -39.10
C MET A 300 -21.75 -7.44 -38.76
N ALA A 301 -22.37 -8.01 -39.79
CA ALA A 301 -23.55 -8.88 -39.68
C ALA A 301 -23.26 -10.31 -39.14
N GLY A 302 -21.97 -10.68 -38.96
CA GLY A 302 -21.55 -12.02 -38.52
C GLY A 302 -20.62 -12.02 -37.29
N GLY A 303 -20.13 -13.21 -36.93
CA GLY A 303 -19.09 -13.39 -35.90
C GLY A 303 -17.67 -13.13 -36.41
N THR A 304 -17.48 -13.11 -37.74
CA THR A 304 -16.19 -12.95 -38.41
C THR A 304 -16.28 -11.99 -39.60
N PHE A 305 -15.14 -11.47 -40.07
CA PHE A 305 -15.08 -10.66 -41.29
C PHE A 305 -15.16 -11.55 -42.54
N ASN A 306 -15.99 -11.15 -43.51
CA ASN A 306 -15.98 -11.74 -44.85
C ASN A 306 -14.78 -11.21 -45.68
N ASP A 307 -14.52 -11.84 -46.84
CA ASP A 307 -13.35 -11.53 -47.66
C ASP A 307 -13.34 -10.07 -48.14
N THR A 308 -14.50 -9.52 -48.51
CA THR A 308 -14.64 -8.11 -48.91
C THR A 308 -14.30 -7.16 -47.77
N GLN A 309 -14.78 -7.46 -46.55
CA GLN A 309 -14.50 -6.67 -45.35
C GLN A 309 -13.02 -6.69 -45.01
N ARG A 310 -12.37 -7.86 -45.05
CA ARG A 310 -10.91 -7.95 -44.84
C ARG A 310 -10.14 -7.18 -45.89
N ALA A 311 -10.47 -7.36 -47.18
CA ALA A 311 -9.83 -6.64 -48.27
C ALA A 311 -9.97 -5.11 -48.12
N THR A 312 -11.12 -4.64 -47.64
CA THR A 312 -11.37 -3.23 -47.35
C THR A 312 -10.45 -2.71 -46.25
N LEU A 313 -10.39 -3.42 -45.11
CA LEU A 313 -9.50 -3.05 -43.99
C LEU A 313 -8.03 -3.09 -44.41
N THR A 314 -7.60 -4.12 -45.14
CA THR A 314 -6.25 -4.22 -45.70
C THR A 314 -5.93 -3.04 -46.61
N SER A 315 -6.84 -2.68 -47.52
CA SER A 315 -6.64 -1.56 -48.45
C SER A 315 -6.48 -0.23 -47.70
N GLN A 316 -7.32 0.02 -46.69
CA GLN A 316 -7.26 1.23 -45.86
C GLN A 316 -5.97 1.28 -45.04
N ILE A 317 -5.58 0.18 -44.39
CA ILE A 317 -4.36 0.11 -43.57
C ILE A 317 -3.12 0.35 -44.44
N GLN A 318 -3.01 -0.37 -45.56
CA GLN A 318 -1.87 -0.22 -46.47
C GLN A 318 -1.82 1.18 -47.11
N GLY A 319 -2.98 1.76 -47.45
CA GLY A 319 -3.05 3.11 -47.98
C GLY A 319 -2.57 4.17 -46.98
N ALA A 320 -2.96 4.05 -45.71
CA ALA A 320 -2.49 4.93 -44.65
C ALA A 320 -0.98 4.75 -44.40
N HIS A 321 -0.49 3.51 -44.30
CA HIS A 321 0.93 3.21 -44.12
C HIS A 321 1.79 3.72 -45.29
N ALA A 322 1.31 3.61 -46.54
CA ALA A 322 1.99 4.17 -47.71
C ALA A 322 2.09 5.71 -47.65
N ALA A 323 1.16 6.37 -46.97
CA ALA A 323 1.19 7.80 -46.69
C ALA A 323 2.00 8.15 -45.41
N GLY A 324 2.59 7.17 -44.72
CA GLY A 324 3.30 7.36 -43.45
C GLY A 324 2.40 7.64 -42.26
N VAL A 325 1.12 7.26 -42.34
CA VAL A 325 0.07 7.56 -41.35
C VAL A 325 -0.29 6.29 -40.59
N LYS A 326 -0.40 6.38 -39.26
CA LYS A 326 -0.81 5.28 -38.39
C LYS A 326 -2.32 5.03 -38.44
N VAL A 327 -2.77 3.85 -38.02
CA VAL A 327 -4.20 3.48 -38.11
C VAL A 327 -4.80 3.04 -36.77
N ARG A 328 -6.04 3.49 -36.52
CA ARG A 328 -6.88 3.07 -35.40
C ARG A 328 -8.34 2.85 -35.87
N TYR A 329 -8.98 1.77 -35.44
CA TYR A 329 -10.43 1.60 -35.62
C TYR A 329 -11.12 1.65 -34.27
N TRP A 330 -12.14 2.49 -34.11
CA TRP A 330 -12.97 2.59 -32.90
C TRP A 330 -14.35 1.95 -33.12
N GLU A 331 -15.19 1.88 -32.08
CA GLU A 331 -16.47 1.14 -32.11
C GLU A 331 -16.30 -0.37 -32.40
N THR A 332 -15.15 -0.95 -32.02
CA THR A 332 -14.95 -2.40 -32.08
C THR A 332 -15.87 -3.11 -31.07
N PRO A 333 -16.36 -4.33 -31.34
CA PRO A 333 -17.30 -5.01 -30.44
C PRO A 333 -16.67 -5.30 -29.07
N GLY A 334 -17.28 -4.85 -27.98
CA GLY A 334 -16.85 -5.18 -26.61
C GLY A 334 -17.41 -6.51 -26.07
N TRP A 335 -18.55 -6.97 -26.59
CA TRP A 335 -19.20 -8.23 -26.23
C TRP A 335 -19.80 -8.89 -27.49
N PRO A 336 -19.78 -10.23 -27.63
CA PRO A 336 -19.18 -11.20 -26.72
C PRO A 336 -17.66 -11.17 -26.81
N LEU A 337 -16.97 -11.61 -25.76
CA LEU A 337 -15.50 -11.63 -25.71
C LEU A 337 -14.90 -12.37 -26.91
N SER A 338 -15.52 -13.48 -27.34
CA SER A 338 -15.09 -14.21 -28.53
C SER A 338 -15.10 -13.37 -29.82
N LYS A 339 -16.08 -12.48 -29.97
CA LYS A 339 -16.19 -11.57 -31.12
C LYS A 339 -15.20 -10.42 -31.01
N ARG A 340 -15.03 -9.86 -29.80
CA ARG A 340 -14.02 -8.83 -29.50
C ARG A 340 -12.62 -9.32 -29.83
N ASP A 341 -12.23 -10.45 -29.25
CA ASP A 341 -10.89 -11.01 -29.36
C ASP A 341 -10.58 -11.42 -30.80
N TYR A 342 -11.58 -11.96 -31.53
CA TYR A 342 -11.46 -12.23 -32.96
C TYR A 342 -11.19 -10.95 -33.77
N VAL A 343 -11.94 -9.87 -33.52
CA VAL A 343 -11.77 -8.60 -34.24
C VAL A 343 -10.40 -8.00 -33.94
N TRP A 344 -10.01 -7.90 -32.67
CA TRP A 344 -8.71 -7.37 -32.28
C TRP A 344 -7.57 -8.18 -32.88
N LYS A 345 -7.62 -9.52 -32.79
CA LYS A 345 -6.61 -10.38 -33.41
C LYS A 345 -6.52 -10.18 -34.92
N THR A 346 -7.67 -10.09 -35.60
CA THR A 346 -7.67 -9.88 -37.05
C THR A 346 -7.10 -8.50 -37.41
N LEU A 347 -7.42 -7.44 -36.66
CA LEU A 347 -6.87 -6.11 -36.91
C LEU A 347 -5.34 -6.07 -36.70
N GLU A 348 -4.82 -6.76 -35.68
CA GLU A 348 -3.37 -6.96 -35.48
C GLU A 348 -2.73 -7.69 -36.66
N GLU A 349 -3.31 -8.81 -37.11
CA GLU A 349 -2.82 -9.57 -38.26
C GLU A 349 -2.80 -8.73 -39.56
N LEU A 350 -3.72 -7.78 -39.68
CA LEU A 350 -3.78 -6.83 -40.80
C LEU A 350 -2.82 -5.64 -40.65
N GLY A 351 -2.15 -5.48 -39.50
CA GLY A 351 -1.17 -4.45 -39.25
C GLY A 351 -1.72 -3.14 -38.68
N VAL A 352 -2.83 -3.15 -37.93
CA VAL A 352 -3.30 -1.94 -37.23
C VAL A 352 -2.23 -1.44 -36.26
N ASP A 353 -2.03 -0.11 -36.17
CA ASP A 353 -1.06 0.45 -35.23
C ASP A 353 -1.59 0.42 -33.79
N PHE A 354 -2.85 0.85 -33.60
CA PHE A 354 -3.48 0.94 -32.27
C PHE A 354 -4.77 0.13 -32.18
N LEU A 355 -4.82 -0.79 -31.20
CA LEU A 355 -6.06 -1.39 -30.75
C LEU A 355 -6.80 -0.40 -29.86
N ASN A 356 -8.02 -0.03 -30.26
CA ASN A 356 -8.91 0.78 -29.44
C ASN A 356 -9.54 -0.10 -28.35
N ALA A 357 -9.22 0.17 -27.08
CA ALA A 357 -9.62 -0.68 -25.98
C ALA A 357 -10.12 0.10 -24.75
N ASP A 358 -11.27 -0.31 -24.23
CA ASP A 358 -11.72 0.03 -22.88
C ASP A 358 -11.16 -0.99 -21.85
N ASP A 359 -11.11 -2.28 -22.22
CA ASP A 359 -10.49 -3.35 -21.43
C ASP A 359 -8.98 -3.45 -21.75
N LEU A 360 -8.20 -2.69 -20.98
CA LEU A 360 -6.76 -2.53 -21.19
C LEU A 360 -5.95 -3.80 -20.89
N GLU A 361 -6.36 -4.56 -19.87
CA GLU A 361 -5.67 -5.81 -19.50
C GLU A 361 -5.84 -6.87 -20.58
N ALA A 362 -7.04 -7.02 -21.13
CA ALA A 362 -7.28 -7.94 -22.23
C ALA A 362 -6.51 -7.53 -23.50
N ALA A 363 -6.50 -6.23 -23.85
CA ALA A 363 -5.74 -5.75 -25.00
C ALA A 363 -4.22 -5.93 -24.82
N ALA A 364 -3.71 -5.69 -23.60
CA ALA A 364 -2.32 -5.91 -23.26
C ALA A 364 -1.92 -7.39 -23.34
N GLY A 365 -2.76 -8.30 -22.84
CA GLY A 365 -2.54 -9.74 -22.93
C GLY A 365 -2.57 -10.25 -24.38
N LEU A 366 -3.48 -9.73 -25.21
CA LEU A 366 -3.51 -10.06 -26.64
C LEU A 366 -2.21 -9.61 -27.34
N LYS A 367 -1.76 -8.37 -27.08
CA LYS A 367 -0.49 -7.85 -27.64
C LYS A 367 0.70 -8.72 -27.24
N GLU A 368 0.75 -9.19 -25.99
CA GLU A 368 1.81 -10.10 -25.54
C GLU A 368 1.81 -11.43 -26.30
N ILE A 369 0.63 -12.02 -26.55
CA ILE A 369 0.48 -13.25 -27.33
C ILE A 369 0.91 -13.04 -28.79
N CYS A 370 0.52 -11.91 -29.41
CA CYS A 370 0.92 -11.59 -30.77
C CYS A 370 2.45 -11.37 -30.86
N MET A 371 3.03 -10.65 -29.90
CA MET A 371 4.48 -10.42 -29.83
C MET A 371 5.28 -11.70 -29.54
N SER A 372 4.72 -12.67 -28.80
CA SER A 372 5.37 -13.97 -28.58
C SER A 372 5.27 -14.88 -29.80
N SER A 373 4.15 -14.84 -30.53
CA SER A 373 3.97 -15.61 -31.77
C SER A 373 4.98 -15.21 -32.86
N ASP A 374 5.43 -13.95 -32.89
CA ASP A 374 6.51 -13.49 -33.78
C ASP A 374 7.90 -13.98 -33.32
N LYS A 375 8.07 -14.28 -32.03
CA LYS A 375 9.33 -14.78 -31.45
C LYS A 375 9.43 -16.32 -31.48
N ASP A 376 8.31 -17.04 -31.54
CA ASP A 376 8.27 -18.52 -31.58
C ASP A 376 8.69 -19.14 -32.94
N ALA A 377 9.22 -18.34 -33.88
CA ALA A 377 10.18 -18.83 -34.87
C ALA A 377 11.54 -19.25 -34.25
N GLY A 378 11.74 -19.01 -32.95
CA GLY A 378 12.89 -19.49 -32.19
C GLY A 378 12.71 -19.39 -30.67
N ALA A 379 12.35 -20.52 -30.06
CA ALA A 379 12.45 -20.85 -28.63
C ALA A 379 11.27 -20.44 -27.71
N THR A 380 10.56 -21.48 -27.25
CA THR A 380 9.46 -21.46 -26.30
C THR A 380 9.92 -21.47 -24.84
N VAL A 381 9.34 -20.60 -24.00
CA VAL A 381 9.05 -20.86 -22.57
C VAL A 381 7.78 -20.10 -22.17
N PRO A 382 6.75 -20.74 -21.57
CA PRO A 382 5.59 -20.02 -21.05
C PRO A 382 5.80 -19.69 -19.56
N VAL A 383 5.54 -18.44 -19.18
CA VAL A 383 5.29 -18.07 -17.78
C VAL A 383 4.00 -17.25 -17.75
N MET A 384 2.95 -17.86 -17.21
CA MET A 384 1.74 -17.19 -16.77
C MET A 384 1.76 -17.23 -15.24
N GLU A 385 2.12 -16.13 -14.60
CA GLU A 385 1.91 -15.95 -13.16
C GLU A 385 1.23 -14.60 -12.91
N LYS A 386 0.24 -14.66 -12.02
CA LYS A 386 -0.83 -13.68 -11.81
C LYS A 386 -0.31 -12.28 -11.44
N ILE A 387 -0.85 -11.26 -12.11
CA ILE A 387 -0.75 -9.86 -11.69
C ILE A 387 -1.94 -9.57 -10.80
N ASP A 388 -1.76 -9.66 -9.49
CA ASP A 388 -2.64 -9.11 -8.46
C ASP A 388 -1.74 -8.57 -7.35
N GLU A 389 -1.20 -7.35 -7.51
CA GLU A 389 -0.71 -6.48 -6.43
C GLU A 389 0.01 -5.23 -6.99
N VAL A 390 -0.73 -4.22 -7.48
CA VAL A 390 -0.25 -2.81 -7.42
C VAL A 390 -1.46 -1.87 -7.31
N ILE A 391 -1.95 -1.63 -6.10
CA ILE A 391 -2.77 -0.44 -5.81
C ILE A 391 -2.19 0.26 -4.58
N HIS A 392 -1.36 1.28 -4.82
CA HIS A 392 -1.08 2.31 -3.83
C HIS A 392 -1.94 3.54 -4.14
N PRO A 393 -2.78 4.03 -3.21
CA PRO A 393 -3.54 5.26 -3.42
C PRO A 393 -2.69 6.49 -3.10
N LEU A 394 -2.58 7.42 -4.04
CA LEU A 394 -2.06 8.77 -3.81
C LEU A 394 -3.12 9.80 -4.21
N ILE A 395 -3.65 10.51 -3.21
CA ILE A 395 -4.11 11.91 -3.34
C ILE A 395 -3.42 12.67 -2.20
N PRO A 396 -2.93 13.89 -2.46
CA PRO A 396 -3.47 15.00 -1.69
C PRO A 396 -3.84 16.22 -2.55
N GLU A 397 -4.89 16.90 -2.11
CA GLU A 397 -5.41 18.16 -2.62
C GLU A 397 -4.74 19.36 -1.90
N ASP A 398 -4.36 20.34 -2.72
CA ASP A 398 -4.13 21.79 -2.50
C ASP A 398 -2.96 22.34 -1.65
N GLN A 399 -2.48 23.49 -2.15
CA GLN A 399 -1.17 24.09 -1.99
C GLN A 399 -1.03 25.09 -0.83
N LYS A 400 0.17 25.10 -0.20
CA LYS A 400 0.99 26.30 0.07
C LYS A 400 2.45 25.87 0.37
N PRO A 401 3.48 26.57 -0.13
CA PRO A 401 4.87 26.14 0.02
C PRO A 401 5.38 26.49 1.42
N VAL A 402 5.72 25.47 2.21
CA VAL A 402 6.55 25.60 3.40
C VAL A 402 7.85 24.86 3.10
N GLU A 403 9.00 25.53 3.27
CA GLU A 403 10.33 24.94 3.13
C GLU A 403 10.41 23.60 3.89
N VAL A 404 10.53 22.49 3.16
CA VAL A 404 10.73 21.17 3.78
C VAL A 404 12.21 21.05 4.12
N VAL A 405 12.54 21.30 5.38
CA VAL A 405 13.74 20.78 6.02
C VAL A 405 13.65 19.25 5.94
N THR A 406 14.46 18.64 5.06
CA THR A 406 14.52 17.19 4.88
C THR A 406 15.00 16.52 6.18
N THR A 407 14.09 15.88 6.91
CA THR A 407 14.47 14.99 8.01
C THR A 407 14.94 13.66 7.45
N LYS A 408 16.16 13.23 7.85
CA LYS A 408 16.73 11.91 7.55
C LYS A 408 15.72 10.77 7.80
N PRO A 409 15.63 9.74 6.94
CA PRO A 409 14.73 8.61 7.18
C PRO A 409 15.18 7.82 8.42
N LYS A 410 14.20 7.49 9.29
CA LYS A 410 14.42 6.72 10.52
C LYS A 410 14.62 5.25 10.19
N ALA A 411 15.63 4.62 10.80
CA ALA A 411 15.90 3.19 10.70
C ALA A 411 14.66 2.36 11.10
N LYS A 412 14.20 1.47 10.21
CA LYS A 412 13.17 0.46 10.55
C LYS A 412 13.85 -0.72 11.24
N LEU A 413 13.30 -1.15 12.38
CA LEU A 413 13.77 -2.30 13.15
C LEU A 413 13.46 -3.60 12.40
N SER A 414 14.39 -4.56 12.38
CA SER A 414 14.22 -5.85 11.69
C SER A 414 13.25 -6.79 12.44
N ALA A 415 12.55 -7.68 11.72
CA ALA A 415 11.68 -8.71 12.28
C ALA A 415 12.40 -9.62 13.28
N THR A 416 13.67 -9.95 12.99
CA THR A 416 14.56 -10.74 13.87
C THR A 416 14.82 -10.05 15.21
N THR A 417 14.68 -8.73 15.26
CA THR A 417 14.82 -7.93 16.49
C THR A 417 13.49 -7.77 17.23
N ILE A 418 12.40 -7.45 16.51
CA ILE A 418 11.11 -7.14 17.13
C ILE A 418 10.41 -8.38 17.67
N ILE A 419 10.50 -9.54 16.99
CA ILE A 419 9.82 -10.76 17.41
C ILE A 419 10.28 -11.20 18.81
N PRO A 420 11.59 -11.37 19.08
CA PRO A 420 12.05 -11.72 20.43
C PRO A 420 11.63 -10.70 21.50
N ILE A 421 11.68 -9.39 21.18
CA ILE A 421 11.27 -8.33 22.10
C ILE A 421 9.79 -8.47 22.47
N TRP A 422 8.92 -8.68 21.48
CA TRP A 422 7.49 -8.87 21.72
C TRP A 422 7.22 -10.14 22.52
N ILE A 423 7.90 -11.26 22.21
CA ILE A 423 7.76 -12.51 22.97
C ILE A 423 8.16 -12.31 24.43
N VAL A 424 9.30 -11.68 24.67
CA VAL A 424 9.80 -11.40 26.02
C VAL A 424 8.84 -10.49 26.76
N LEU A 425 8.41 -9.38 26.18
CA LEU A 425 7.47 -8.45 26.83
C LEU A 425 6.13 -9.13 27.12
N SER A 426 5.61 -9.93 26.17
CA SER A 426 4.35 -10.64 26.34
C SER A 426 4.42 -11.66 27.48
N SER A 427 5.47 -12.48 27.51
CA SER A 427 5.69 -13.46 28.58
C SER A 427 5.94 -12.76 29.92
N SER A 428 6.62 -11.61 29.90
CA SER A 428 6.95 -10.84 31.09
C SER A 428 5.72 -10.32 31.81
N VAL A 429 4.76 -9.72 31.09
CA VAL A 429 3.51 -9.24 31.71
C VAL A 429 2.79 -10.38 32.44
N ILE A 430 2.68 -11.53 31.78
CA ILE A 430 1.93 -12.68 32.31
C ILE A 430 2.60 -13.24 33.59
N ILE A 431 3.92 -13.43 33.53
CA ILE A 431 4.70 -13.95 34.65
C ILE A 431 4.73 -12.94 35.80
N TYR A 432 4.86 -11.64 35.50
CA TYR A 432 4.93 -10.58 36.50
C TYR A 432 3.59 -10.38 37.20
N ASN A 433 2.47 -10.42 36.48
CA ASN A 433 1.13 -10.41 37.08
C ASN A 433 0.95 -11.63 37.99
N ASN A 434 1.32 -12.83 37.55
CA ASN A 434 1.25 -14.03 38.38
C ASN A 434 2.10 -13.91 39.66
N TYR A 435 3.30 -13.33 39.56
CA TYR A 435 4.16 -13.08 40.71
C TYR A 435 3.55 -12.10 41.72
N LEU A 436 2.93 -11.03 41.25
CA LEU A 436 2.17 -10.11 42.10
C LEU A 436 1.05 -10.85 42.85
N TYR A 437 0.25 -11.63 42.13
CA TYR A 437 -0.91 -12.32 42.70
C TYR A 437 -0.51 -13.44 43.68
N ASN A 438 0.45 -14.28 43.29
CA ASN A 438 0.69 -15.56 43.96
C ASN A 438 1.99 -15.58 44.78
N THR A 439 2.97 -14.71 44.50
CA THR A 439 4.23 -14.66 45.27
C THR A 439 4.28 -13.48 46.23
N LEU A 440 3.87 -12.28 45.80
CA LEU A 440 3.72 -11.11 46.66
C LEU A 440 2.36 -11.04 47.37
N ASN A 441 1.48 -12.03 47.13
CA ASN A 441 0.15 -12.15 47.73
C ASN A 441 -0.79 -10.94 47.50
N PHE A 442 -0.56 -10.14 46.46
CA PHE A 442 -1.45 -9.04 46.11
C PHE A 442 -2.54 -9.52 45.16
N LYS A 443 -3.58 -10.14 45.73
CA LYS A 443 -4.64 -10.84 44.99
C LYS A 443 -5.75 -9.92 44.46
N TYR A 444 -5.35 -8.83 43.79
CA TYR A 444 -6.26 -7.81 43.26
C TYR A 444 -6.10 -7.64 41.74
N PRO A 445 -6.48 -8.66 40.94
CA PRO A 445 -6.33 -8.65 39.48
C PRO A 445 -7.15 -7.56 38.76
N VAL A 446 -8.34 -7.21 39.26
CA VAL A 446 -9.18 -6.15 38.66
C VAL A 446 -8.53 -4.79 38.88
N PHE A 447 -8.02 -4.52 40.08
CA PHE A 447 -7.22 -3.35 40.35
C PHE A 447 -6.00 -3.26 39.41
N LEU A 448 -5.22 -4.35 39.30
CA LEU A 448 -3.99 -4.33 38.52
C LEU A 448 -4.24 -4.03 37.04
N VAL A 449 -5.25 -4.67 36.44
CA VAL A 449 -5.58 -4.40 35.03
C VAL A 449 -6.21 -3.02 34.83
N THR A 450 -6.95 -2.50 35.81
CA THR A 450 -7.43 -1.10 35.81
C THR A 450 -6.25 -0.14 35.81
N PHE A 451 -5.22 -0.42 36.63
CA PHE A 451 -4.00 0.37 36.68
C PHE A 451 -3.21 0.32 35.36
N HIS A 452 -3.11 -0.84 34.71
CA HIS A 452 -2.51 -0.96 33.36
C HIS A 452 -3.23 -0.10 32.33
N LEU A 453 -4.56 -0.14 32.31
CA LEU A 453 -5.38 0.62 31.36
C LEU A 453 -5.29 2.12 31.62
N PHE A 454 -5.27 2.54 32.88
CA PHE A 454 -5.06 3.93 33.26
C PHE A 454 -3.67 4.41 32.82
N PHE A 455 -2.63 3.62 33.08
CA PHE A 455 -1.27 3.90 32.64
C PHE A 455 -1.18 3.97 31.10
N ALA A 456 -1.84 3.06 30.38
CA ALA A 456 -1.90 3.08 28.92
C ALA A 456 -2.68 4.28 28.37
N ALA A 457 -3.76 4.72 29.03
CA ALA A 457 -4.52 5.90 28.65
C ALA A 457 -3.69 7.19 28.78
N ILE A 458 -2.87 7.29 29.83
CA ILE A 458 -1.91 8.38 29.99
C ILE A 458 -0.75 8.23 29.00
N GLY A 459 -0.17 7.04 28.92
CA GLY A 459 1.00 6.71 28.10
C GLY A 459 0.75 7.00 26.62
N THR A 460 -0.41 6.64 26.08
CA THR A 460 -0.79 6.98 24.70
C THR A 460 -0.94 8.49 24.49
N ARG A 461 -1.49 9.24 25.44
CA ARG A 461 -1.59 10.73 25.35
C ARG A 461 -0.23 11.40 25.41
N VAL A 462 0.66 10.92 26.27
CA VAL A 462 2.06 11.38 26.33
C VAL A 462 2.76 11.06 25.03
N LEU A 463 2.60 9.83 24.52
CA LEU A 463 3.24 9.38 23.29
C LEU A 463 2.76 10.17 22.06
N GLN A 464 1.48 10.53 22.00
CA GLN A 464 0.90 11.40 20.97
C GLN A 464 1.51 12.81 20.99
N ARG A 465 1.86 13.34 22.16
CA ARG A 465 2.46 14.67 22.29
C ARG A 465 3.98 14.68 22.08
N THR A 466 4.63 13.55 22.32
CA THR A 466 6.10 13.44 22.35
C THR A 466 6.68 12.76 21.11
N THR A 467 5.88 11.98 20.38
CA THR A 467 6.33 11.18 19.22
C THR A 467 5.29 11.16 18.10
N ASN A 468 5.74 10.72 16.92
CA ASN A 468 4.90 10.55 15.74
C ASN A 468 4.20 9.17 15.67
N LEU A 469 4.30 8.35 16.72
CA LEU A 469 3.74 6.98 16.73
C LEU A 469 2.21 6.93 16.80
N LEU A 470 1.57 8.07 17.07
CA LEU A 470 0.11 8.22 17.20
C LEU A 470 -0.44 9.34 16.31
N ASP A 471 0.26 9.70 15.23
CA ASP A 471 -0.24 10.72 14.28
C ASP A 471 -1.54 10.27 13.59
N GLY A 472 -1.72 8.97 13.36
CA GLY A 472 -2.96 8.40 12.83
C GLY A 472 -4.21 8.64 13.67
N VAL A 473 -4.08 9.12 14.92
CA VAL A 473 -5.24 9.61 15.70
C VAL A 473 -5.89 10.81 15.02
N LYS A 474 -5.13 11.64 14.29
CA LYS A 474 -5.63 12.83 13.58
C LYS A 474 -6.45 12.48 12.34
N ASP A 475 -6.17 11.33 11.73
CA ASP A 475 -6.82 10.86 10.51
C ASP A 475 -8.18 10.18 10.79
N VAL A 476 -8.45 9.86 12.07
CA VAL A 476 -9.71 9.25 12.51
C VAL A 476 -10.66 10.34 13.01
N SER A 477 -11.64 10.71 12.18
CA SER A 477 -12.72 11.64 12.54
C SER A 477 -13.73 10.99 13.50
N MET A 478 -13.38 10.96 14.79
CA MET A 478 -14.20 10.32 15.81
C MET A 478 -15.43 11.17 16.17
N SER A 479 -16.57 10.92 15.52
CA SER A 479 -17.85 11.52 15.90
C SER A 479 -18.37 10.92 17.21
N ARG A 480 -19.22 11.67 17.94
CA ARG A 480 -19.86 11.17 19.16
C ARG A 480 -20.70 9.91 18.92
N ASP A 481 -21.34 9.82 17.75
CA ASP A 481 -22.16 8.68 17.38
C ASP A 481 -21.31 7.42 17.14
N VAL A 482 -20.20 7.53 16.40
CA VAL A 482 -19.25 6.42 16.21
C VAL A 482 -18.63 5.99 17.53
N PHE A 483 -18.30 6.93 18.42
CA PHE A 483 -17.77 6.61 19.73
C PHE A 483 -18.76 5.77 20.58
N VAL A 484 -20.04 6.16 20.61
CA VAL A 484 -21.05 5.46 21.42
C VAL A 484 -21.46 4.13 20.78
N ARG A 485 -21.59 4.06 19.45
CA ARG A 485 -22.09 2.86 18.75
C ARG A 485 -21.00 1.83 18.46
N ALA A 486 -19.75 2.26 18.25
CA ALA A 486 -18.64 1.36 17.96
C ALA A 486 -17.67 1.24 19.14
N ILE A 487 -17.19 2.36 19.68
CA ILE A 487 -16.10 2.31 20.66
C ILE A 487 -16.54 1.74 22.01
N LEU A 488 -17.69 2.19 22.52
CA LEU A 488 -18.19 1.80 23.84
C LEU A 488 -18.53 0.30 23.96
N PRO A 489 -19.24 -0.35 23.01
CA PRO A 489 -19.49 -1.79 23.06
C PRO A 489 -18.22 -2.62 22.98
N ILE A 490 -17.25 -2.22 22.15
CA ILE A 490 -15.94 -2.88 22.07
C ILE A 490 -15.19 -2.74 23.40
N GLY A 491 -15.23 -1.56 24.01
CA GLY A 491 -14.66 -1.30 25.33
C GLY A 491 -15.30 -2.13 26.44
N LEU A 492 -16.62 -2.33 26.42
CA LEU A 492 -17.33 -3.19 27.36
C LEU A 492 -16.87 -4.65 27.24
N LEU A 493 -16.86 -5.20 26.02
CA LEU A 493 -16.41 -6.58 25.77
C LEU A 493 -14.94 -6.77 26.16
N PHE A 494 -14.10 -5.77 25.88
CA PHE A 494 -12.69 -5.83 26.26
C PHE A 494 -12.49 -5.79 27.76
N SER A 495 -13.22 -4.94 28.46
CA SER A 495 -13.22 -4.83 29.93
C SER A 495 -13.61 -6.17 30.58
N GLY A 496 -14.71 -6.77 30.11
CA GLY A 496 -15.16 -8.09 30.57
C GLY A 496 -14.11 -9.18 30.35
N SER A 497 -13.50 -9.23 29.16
CA SER A 497 -12.42 -10.17 28.86
C SER A 497 -11.22 -9.99 29.78
N LEU A 498 -10.77 -8.74 29.98
CA LEU A 498 -9.60 -8.41 30.80
C LEU A 498 -9.81 -8.76 32.27
N ILE A 499 -10.97 -8.41 32.84
CA ILE A 499 -11.33 -8.71 34.23
C ILE A 499 -11.34 -10.23 34.45
N MET A 500 -12.08 -10.96 33.61
CA MET A 500 -12.25 -12.40 33.79
C MET A 500 -10.93 -13.15 33.55
N SER A 501 -10.18 -12.79 32.51
CA SER A 501 -8.90 -13.46 32.23
C SER A 501 -7.84 -13.20 33.31
N ASN A 502 -7.80 -12.00 33.91
CA ASN A 502 -6.87 -11.73 35.00
C ASN A 502 -7.32 -12.42 36.31
N LYS A 503 -8.62 -12.51 36.57
CA LYS A 503 -9.16 -13.20 37.75
C LYS A 503 -8.90 -14.71 37.70
N ALA A 504 -8.82 -15.31 36.51
CA ALA A 504 -8.50 -16.72 36.36
C ALA A 504 -7.14 -17.13 36.95
N TYR A 505 -6.15 -16.23 37.01
CA TYR A 505 -4.82 -16.50 37.61
C TYR A 505 -4.84 -16.79 39.11
N LEU A 506 -5.95 -16.46 39.79
CA LEU A 506 -6.13 -16.81 41.21
C LEU A 506 -6.53 -18.28 41.42
N TYR A 507 -7.02 -18.95 40.37
CA TYR A 507 -7.59 -20.29 40.45
C TYR A 507 -6.84 -21.30 39.59
N LEU A 508 -6.32 -20.87 38.44
CA LEU A 508 -5.69 -21.75 37.46
C LEU A 508 -4.20 -21.48 37.32
N SER A 509 -3.46 -22.53 36.92
CA SER A 509 -2.04 -22.40 36.60
C SER A 509 -1.84 -21.57 35.32
N VAL A 510 -0.70 -20.86 35.24
CA VAL A 510 -0.35 -20.04 34.06
C VAL A 510 -0.31 -20.88 32.79
N SER A 511 0.24 -22.10 32.87
CA SER A 511 0.28 -23.06 31.77
C SER A 511 -1.11 -23.45 31.31
N TYR A 512 -2.01 -23.77 32.24
CA TYR A 512 -3.38 -24.16 31.91
C TYR A 512 -4.20 -23.01 31.30
N ILE A 513 -4.03 -21.79 31.81
CA ILE A 513 -4.66 -20.59 31.22
C ILE A 513 -4.24 -20.41 29.75
N GLN A 514 -2.96 -20.62 29.42
CA GLN A 514 -2.52 -20.54 28.01
C GLN A 514 -3.10 -21.67 27.16
N MET A 515 -3.20 -22.88 27.70
CA MET A 515 -3.84 -24.01 27.00
C MET A 515 -5.32 -23.70 26.69
N LEU A 516 -6.05 -23.08 27.63
CA LEU A 516 -7.43 -22.64 27.40
C LEU A 516 -7.53 -21.52 26.37
N LYS A 517 -6.56 -20.60 26.30
CA LYS A 517 -6.53 -19.53 25.29
C LYS A 517 -6.29 -20.02 23.86
N ALA A 518 -5.73 -21.23 23.67
CA ALA A 518 -5.69 -21.84 22.34
C ALA A 518 -7.09 -22.10 21.75
N PHE A 519 -8.14 -22.04 22.57
CA PHE A 519 -9.54 -22.15 22.14
C PHE A 519 -10.12 -20.86 21.54
N THR A 520 -9.45 -19.70 21.67
CA THR A 520 -9.95 -18.41 21.16
C THR A 520 -10.38 -18.43 19.69
N PRO A 521 -9.64 -19.06 18.74
CA PRO A 521 -10.09 -19.16 17.35
C PRO A 521 -11.38 -19.95 17.17
N VAL A 522 -11.61 -20.97 17.99
CA VAL A 522 -12.86 -21.74 17.97
C VAL A 522 -14.02 -20.86 18.41
N ALA A 523 -13.85 -20.10 19.49
CA ALA A 523 -14.86 -19.16 19.95
C ALA A 523 -15.18 -18.09 18.87
N ILE A 524 -14.15 -17.56 18.18
CA ILE A 524 -14.33 -16.64 17.05
C ILE A 524 -15.18 -17.28 15.95
N LEU A 525 -14.84 -18.50 15.51
CA LEU A 525 -15.58 -19.21 14.46
C LEU A 525 -17.04 -19.45 14.84
N LEU A 526 -17.30 -19.92 16.06
CA LEU A 526 -18.67 -20.20 16.53
C LEU A 526 -19.52 -18.93 16.56
N ILE A 527 -18.95 -17.81 17.00
CA ILE A 527 -19.61 -16.51 16.97
C ILE A 527 -19.83 -16.07 15.53
N SER A 528 -18.82 -16.15 14.66
CA SER A 528 -18.94 -15.80 13.24
C SER A 528 -20.00 -16.62 12.51
N PHE A 529 -20.14 -17.90 12.83
CA PHE A 529 -21.21 -18.76 12.31
C PHE A 529 -22.58 -18.34 12.84
N ALA A 530 -22.68 -18.03 14.14
CA ALA A 530 -23.94 -17.59 14.76
C ALA A 530 -24.45 -16.27 14.17
N PHE A 531 -23.54 -15.33 13.88
CA PHE A 531 -23.86 -14.05 13.25
C PHE A 531 -23.89 -14.10 11.71
N ARG A 532 -23.73 -15.29 11.10
CA ARG A 532 -23.68 -15.50 9.63
C ARG A 532 -22.68 -14.59 8.91
N ILE A 533 -21.55 -14.33 9.56
CA ILE A 533 -20.42 -13.59 8.99
C ILE A 533 -19.60 -14.52 8.08
N GLN A 534 -19.51 -15.79 8.45
CA GLN A 534 -18.76 -16.81 7.71
C GLN A 534 -19.58 -18.09 7.62
N ASP A 535 -19.58 -18.74 6.46
CA ASP A 535 -20.29 -20.01 6.28
C ASP A 535 -19.50 -21.21 6.84
N PRO A 536 -20.18 -22.14 7.51
CA PRO A 536 -19.52 -23.34 8.03
C PRO A 536 -19.09 -24.23 6.87
N ASN A 537 -17.79 -24.49 6.76
CA ASN A 537 -17.24 -25.46 5.82
C ASN A 537 -16.71 -26.70 6.56
N ARG A 538 -16.68 -27.84 5.86
CA ARG A 538 -16.28 -29.13 6.45
C ARG A 538 -14.86 -29.11 7.06
N ARG A 539 -13.96 -28.27 6.51
CA ARG A 539 -12.58 -28.12 7.01
C ARG A 539 -12.52 -27.33 8.31
N LEU A 540 -13.24 -26.21 8.41
CA LEU A 540 -13.35 -25.39 9.62
C LEU A 540 -14.02 -26.16 10.75
N VAL A 541 -15.05 -26.95 10.44
CA VAL A 541 -15.68 -27.84 11.43
C VAL A 541 -14.68 -28.87 11.94
N ALA A 542 -13.86 -29.49 11.08
CA ALA A 542 -12.82 -30.42 11.50
C ALA A 542 -11.76 -29.75 12.39
N ILE A 543 -11.34 -28.52 12.06
CA ILE A 543 -10.41 -27.72 12.87
C ILE A 543 -11.01 -27.41 14.25
N VAL A 544 -12.28 -27.02 14.32
CA VAL A 544 -13.00 -26.78 15.57
C VAL A 544 -13.00 -28.03 16.45
N LEU A 545 -13.33 -29.19 15.88
CA LEU A 545 -13.32 -30.46 16.61
C LEU A 545 -11.92 -30.84 17.09
N MET A 546 -10.88 -30.62 16.27
CA MET A 546 -9.49 -30.89 16.63
C MET A 546 -9.02 -30.04 17.82
N ILE A 547 -9.21 -28.72 17.76
CA ILE A 547 -8.81 -27.81 18.85
C ILE A 547 -9.62 -28.12 20.11
N SER A 548 -10.93 -28.35 19.98
CA SER A 548 -11.81 -28.67 21.12
C SER A 548 -11.42 -29.98 21.80
N GLY A 549 -11.08 -31.01 21.01
CA GLY A 549 -10.60 -32.29 21.53
C GLY A 549 -9.25 -32.17 22.24
N GLY A 550 -8.30 -31.43 21.67
CA GLY A 550 -6.99 -31.19 22.28
C GLY A 550 -7.09 -30.44 23.62
N VAL A 551 -7.87 -29.36 23.67
CA VAL A 551 -8.09 -28.57 24.90
C VAL A 551 -8.84 -29.38 25.96
N SER A 552 -9.81 -30.21 25.56
CA SER A 552 -10.53 -31.09 26.49
C SER A 552 -9.60 -32.13 27.11
N LEU A 553 -8.73 -32.75 26.31
CA LEU A 553 -7.76 -33.73 26.79
C LEU A 553 -6.71 -33.10 27.72
N ALA A 554 -6.26 -31.88 27.39
CA ALA A 554 -5.36 -31.12 28.26
C ALA A 554 -6.05 -30.68 29.57
N SER A 555 -7.35 -30.42 29.56
CA SER A 555 -8.11 -30.09 30.76
C SER A 555 -8.26 -31.28 31.71
N TYR A 556 -8.42 -32.49 31.18
CA TYR A 556 -8.50 -33.71 31.99
C TYR A 556 -7.19 -34.01 32.73
N GLY A 557 -6.04 -33.62 32.15
CA GLY A 557 -4.73 -33.83 32.76
C GLY A 557 -4.29 -32.76 33.76
N GLU A 558 -5.12 -31.75 34.06
CA GLU A 558 -4.77 -30.65 34.96
C GLU A 558 -4.88 -31.07 36.43
N LEU A 559 -3.76 -30.97 37.15
CA LEU A 559 -3.66 -31.38 38.55
C LEU A 559 -4.33 -30.40 39.52
N LYS A 560 -4.37 -29.11 39.17
CA LYS A 560 -5.02 -28.04 39.96
C LYS A 560 -6.30 -27.55 39.27
N PHE A 561 -7.12 -28.47 38.77
CA PHE A 561 -8.33 -28.09 38.07
C PHE A 561 -9.34 -27.47 39.05
N ASP A 562 -9.67 -26.21 38.79
CA ASP A 562 -10.72 -25.48 39.50
C ASP A 562 -11.84 -25.10 38.50
N MET A 563 -13.06 -25.59 38.75
CA MET A 563 -14.18 -25.40 37.85
C MET A 563 -14.60 -23.93 37.74
N PHE A 564 -14.46 -23.17 38.81
CA PHE A 564 -14.82 -21.75 38.82
C PHE A 564 -13.82 -20.94 37.99
N GLY A 565 -12.52 -21.19 38.16
CA GLY A 565 -11.44 -20.65 37.36
C GLY A 565 -11.57 -21.00 35.88
N PHE A 566 -11.87 -22.27 35.57
CA PHE A 566 -12.13 -22.72 34.20
C PHE A 566 -13.30 -21.96 33.57
N THR A 567 -14.42 -21.86 34.28
CA THR A 567 -15.62 -21.17 33.77
C THR A 567 -15.36 -19.70 33.52
N ILE A 568 -14.69 -19.01 34.45
CA ILE A 568 -14.32 -17.60 34.28
C ILE A 568 -13.39 -17.42 33.09
N GLN A 569 -12.38 -18.28 32.92
CA GLN A 569 -11.46 -18.21 31.79
C GLN A 569 -12.15 -18.51 30.45
N ALA A 570 -13.07 -19.47 30.41
CA ALA A 570 -13.88 -19.77 29.22
C ALA A 570 -14.77 -18.58 28.84
N LEU A 571 -15.43 -17.94 29.81
CA LEU A 571 -16.17 -16.70 29.59
C LEU A 571 -15.25 -15.58 29.08
N ALA A 572 -14.04 -15.45 29.63
CA ALA A 572 -13.07 -14.45 29.18
C ALA A 572 -12.71 -14.63 27.69
N VAL A 573 -12.57 -15.88 27.24
CA VAL A 573 -12.32 -16.24 25.83
C VAL A 573 -13.52 -15.87 24.95
N VAL A 574 -14.75 -16.09 25.42
CA VAL A 574 -15.96 -15.68 24.68
C VAL A 574 -16.01 -14.16 24.55
N PHE A 575 -15.81 -13.40 25.62
CA PHE A 575 -15.73 -11.93 25.57
C PHE A 575 -14.62 -11.44 24.63
N GLU A 576 -13.45 -12.09 24.67
CA GLU A 576 -12.34 -11.76 23.77
C GLU A 576 -12.70 -12.00 22.30
N ALA A 577 -13.30 -13.15 21.99
CA ALA A 577 -13.72 -13.50 20.65
C ALA A 577 -14.83 -12.56 20.14
N SER A 578 -15.84 -12.26 20.97
CA SER A 578 -16.88 -11.28 20.64
C SER A 578 -16.28 -9.90 20.36
N ARG A 579 -15.30 -9.46 21.15
CA ARG A 579 -14.58 -8.19 20.91
C ARG A 579 -13.89 -8.19 19.56
N LEU A 580 -13.18 -9.27 19.22
CA LEU A 580 -12.45 -9.38 17.95
C LEU A 580 -13.40 -9.37 16.74
N VAL A 581 -14.52 -10.09 16.81
CA VAL A 581 -15.56 -10.05 15.76
C VAL A 581 -16.20 -8.66 15.67
N MET A 582 -16.48 -8.01 16.80
CA MET A 582 -17.06 -6.66 16.82
C MET A 582 -16.11 -5.62 16.20
N ILE A 583 -14.80 -5.72 16.46
CA ILE A 583 -13.78 -4.89 15.80
C ILE A 583 -13.83 -5.08 14.29
N GLN A 584 -13.90 -6.33 13.81
CA GLN A 584 -13.96 -6.64 12.38
C GLN A 584 -15.23 -6.08 11.71
N LEU A 585 -16.37 -6.07 12.41
CA LEU A 585 -17.64 -5.57 11.88
C LEU A 585 -17.75 -4.04 11.93
N LEU A 586 -17.48 -3.44 13.09
CA LEU A 586 -17.78 -2.02 13.34
C LEU A 586 -16.63 -1.09 12.95
N LEU A 587 -15.40 -1.60 12.83
CA LEU A 587 -14.24 -0.81 12.41
C LEU A 587 -13.73 -1.18 11.01
N HIS A 588 -14.51 -1.96 10.25
CA HIS A 588 -14.17 -2.27 8.87
C HIS A 588 -13.98 -0.97 8.06
N GLY A 589 -12.84 -0.84 7.38
CA GLY A 589 -12.54 0.33 6.54
C GLY A 589 -11.94 1.53 7.27
N MET A 590 -11.87 1.51 8.61
CA MET A 590 -11.12 2.52 9.38
C MET A 590 -9.69 2.04 9.60
N LYS A 591 -8.71 2.76 9.04
CA LYS A 591 -7.27 2.49 9.25
C LYS A 591 -6.87 2.85 10.69
N MET A 592 -7.06 1.93 11.63
CA MET A 592 -6.63 2.09 13.02
C MET A 592 -5.56 1.06 13.39
N ASP A 593 -4.31 1.51 13.49
CA ASP A 593 -3.25 0.68 14.06
C ASP A 593 -3.58 0.33 15.54
N PRO A 594 -3.03 -0.77 16.09
CA PRO A 594 -3.38 -1.21 17.45
C PRO A 594 -3.13 -0.18 18.54
N LEU A 595 -2.12 0.70 18.38
CA LEU A 595 -1.83 1.76 19.35
C LEU A 595 -2.87 2.89 19.30
N VAL A 596 -3.34 3.22 18.10
CA VAL A 596 -4.43 4.18 17.88
C VAL A 596 -5.73 3.63 18.47
N SER A 597 -6.01 2.36 18.22
CA SER A 597 -7.13 1.64 18.86
C SER A 597 -7.03 1.70 20.39
N LEU A 598 -5.84 1.44 20.95
CA LEU A 598 -5.61 1.50 22.39
C LEU A 598 -5.85 2.90 22.96
N HIS A 599 -5.52 3.98 22.23
CA HIS A 599 -5.79 5.36 22.66
C HIS A 599 -7.28 5.61 22.92
N TYR A 600 -8.16 5.01 22.11
CA TYR A 600 -9.62 5.15 22.23
C TYR A 600 -10.23 4.19 23.27
N TYR A 601 -9.84 2.90 23.27
CA TYR A 601 -10.43 1.92 24.18
C TYR A 601 -9.88 1.95 25.61
N ALA A 602 -8.59 2.27 25.80
CA ALA A 602 -7.98 2.27 27.14
C ALA A 602 -8.70 3.15 28.17
N PRO A 603 -9.08 4.42 27.90
CA PRO A 603 -9.81 5.24 28.86
C PRO A 603 -11.23 4.70 29.14
N VAL A 604 -11.91 4.15 28.12
CA VAL A 604 -13.23 3.54 28.28
C VAL A 604 -13.14 2.30 29.17
N CYS A 605 -12.17 1.43 28.92
CA CYS A 605 -11.98 0.22 29.71
C CYS A 605 -11.51 0.55 31.13
N ALA A 606 -10.64 1.55 31.31
CA ALA A 606 -10.22 2.01 32.62
C ALA A 606 -11.42 2.52 33.43
N ALA A 607 -12.32 3.30 32.81
CA ALA A 607 -13.53 3.78 33.46
C ALA A 607 -14.49 2.64 33.82
N ILE A 608 -14.76 1.71 32.90
CA ILE A 608 -15.63 0.55 33.14
C ILE A 608 -15.06 -0.33 34.26
N ASN A 609 -13.77 -0.64 34.22
CA ASN A 609 -13.15 -1.46 35.25
C ASN A 609 -13.13 -0.75 36.60
N LEU A 610 -12.88 0.56 36.64
CA LEU A 610 -12.94 1.36 37.85
C LEU A 610 -14.35 1.39 38.45
N LEU A 611 -15.40 1.40 37.62
CA LEU A 611 -16.79 1.30 38.08
C LEU A 611 -17.11 -0.09 38.65
N ILE A 612 -16.50 -1.15 38.12
CA ILE A 612 -16.69 -2.53 38.57
C ILE A 612 -15.87 -2.83 39.84
N LEU A 613 -14.71 -2.18 40.00
CA LEU A 613 -13.74 -2.44 41.06
C LEU A 613 -14.35 -2.48 42.48
N PRO A 614 -15.23 -1.54 42.90
CA PRO A 614 -15.84 -1.58 44.24
C PRO A 614 -16.69 -2.82 44.49
N PHE A 615 -17.30 -3.38 43.44
CA PHE A 615 -18.15 -4.56 43.53
C PHE A 615 -17.37 -5.88 43.49
N THR A 616 -16.12 -5.84 43.03
CA THR A 616 -15.28 -7.04 42.93
C THR A 616 -14.23 -7.13 44.04
N GLU A 617 -13.50 -6.05 44.29
CA GLU A 617 -12.34 -6.01 45.18
C GLU A 617 -12.46 -4.92 46.26
N GLY A 618 -13.46 -4.04 46.16
CA GLY A 618 -13.68 -2.98 47.14
C GLY A 618 -12.53 -1.96 47.16
N LEU A 619 -12.21 -1.48 48.36
CA LEU A 619 -11.10 -0.55 48.61
C LEU A 619 -9.83 -1.23 49.10
N GLU A 620 -9.87 -2.54 49.34
CA GLU A 620 -8.74 -3.35 49.82
C GLU A 620 -7.42 -3.16 49.03
N PRO A 621 -7.43 -3.10 47.68
CA PRO A 621 -6.21 -2.91 46.91
C PRO A 621 -5.46 -1.62 47.29
N PHE A 622 -6.20 -0.58 47.70
CA PHE A 622 -5.62 0.71 48.03
C PHE A 622 -4.90 0.72 49.38
N TYR A 623 -5.31 -0.13 50.32
CA TYR A 623 -4.66 -0.26 51.62
C TYR A 623 -3.36 -1.06 51.52
N HIS A 624 -3.32 -2.07 50.65
CA HIS A 624 -2.14 -2.93 50.44
C HIS A 624 -1.14 -2.37 49.39
N LEU A 625 -1.39 -1.19 48.83
CA LEU A 625 -0.49 -0.54 47.85
C LEU A 625 0.92 -0.29 48.41
N ALA A 626 1.02 0.09 49.69
CA ALA A 626 2.28 0.40 50.34
C ALA A 626 3.21 -0.82 50.47
N GLU A 627 2.64 -2.03 50.52
CA GLU A 627 3.36 -3.29 50.70
C GLU A 627 4.07 -3.75 49.42
N ILE A 628 3.48 -3.45 48.25
CA ILE A 628 4.14 -3.67 46.94
C ILE A 628 5.19 -2.61 46.67
N GLY A 629 4.88 -1.36 47.00
CA GLY A 629 5.68 -0.20 46.65
C GLY A 629 5.44 0.31 45.22
N PRO A 630 5.48 1.64 45.02
CA PRO A 630 5.08 2.27 43.75
C PRO A 630 5.96 1.89 42.56
N LEU A 631 7.23 1.53 42.79
CA LEU A 631 8.17 1.16 41.72
C LEU A 631 7.81 -0.17 41.06
N ILE A 632 7.37 -1.17 41.83
CA ILE A 632 6.96 -2.47 41.29
C ILE A 632 5.68 -2.31 40.48
N LEU A 633 4.72 -1.54 40.99
CA LEU A 633 3.46 -1.28 40.29
C LEU A 633 3.68 -0.50 38.98
N LEU A 634 4.49 0.56 39.02
CA LEU A 634 4.84 1.34 37.82
C LEU A 634 5.63 0.52 36.80
N SER A 635 6.59 -0.32 37.23
CA SER A 635 7.36 -1.15 36.31
C SER A 635 6.49 -2.22 35.66
N ASN A 636 5.59 -2.84 36.42
CA ASN A 636 4.63 -3.81 35.89
C ASN A 636 3.69 -3.18 34.83
N ALA A 637 3.14 -2.00 35.10
CA ALA A 637 2.33 -1.27 34.12
C ALA A 637 3.14 -0.79 32.91
N ALA A 638 4.40 -0.39 33.10
CA ALA A 638 5.29 -0.01 32.01
C ALA A 638 5.58 -1.18 31.06
N VAL A 639 5.81 -2.39 31.59
CA VAL A 639 5.99 -3.59 30.76
C VAL A 639 4.72 -3.90 29.97
N ALA A 640 3.54 -3.78 30.58
CA ALA A 640 2.25 -3.95 29.89
C ALA A 640 2.04 -2.90 28.77
N PHE A 641 2.42 -1.64 29.01
CA PHE A 641 2.36 -0.60 27.99
C PHE A 641 3.37 -0.84 26.85
N LEU A 642 4.61 -1.22 27.18
CA LEU A 642 5.64 -1.52 26.19
C LEU A 642 5.28 -2.72 25.31
N LEU A 643 4.57 -3.72 25.84
CA LEU A 643 4.01 -4.81 25.04
C LEU A 643 3.07 -4.27 23.95
N ASN A 644 2.19 -3.33 24.29
CA ASN A 644 1.28 -2.71 23.32
C ASN A 644 2.03 -1.91 22.25
N VAL A 645 3.11 -1.21 22.62
CA VAL A 645 4.00 -0.51 21.67
C VAL A 645 4.73 -1.50 20.77
N ALA A 646 5.29 -2.58 21.33
CA ALA A 646 5.99 -3.62 20.59
C ALA A 646 5.07 -4.36 19.60
N ALA A 647 3.79 -4.56 19.96
CA ALA A 647 2.81 -5.19 19.08
C ALA A 647 2.59 -4.40 17.78
N VAL A 648 2.69 -3.07 17.81
CA VAL A 648 2.55 -2.22 16.61
C VAL A 648 3.75 -2.39 15.68
N PHE A 649 4.96 -2.39 16.23
CA PHE A 649 6.16 -2.68 15.45
C PHE A 649 6.14 -4.10 14.89
N LEU A 650 5.61 -5.06 15.65
CA LEU A 650 5.50 -6.45 15.23
C LEU A 650 4.60 -6.60 14.00
N ILE A 651 3.44 -5.95 13.99
CA ILE A 651 2.55 -5.94 12.81
C ILE A 651 3.23 -5.30 11.60
N GLY A 652 4.03 -4.25 11.82
CA GLY A 652 4.74 -3.56 10.75
C GLY A 652 5.86 -4.37 10.08
N VAL A 653 6.29 -5.49 10.66
CA VAL A 653 7.41 -6.32 10.14
C VAL A 653 7.06 -7.78 9.88
N GLY A 654 5.89 -8.25 10.33
CA GLY A 654 5.49 -9.64 10.22
C GLY A 654 4.49 -9.87 9.08
N SER A 655 4.76 -10.85 8.23
CA SER A 655 3.70 -11.43 7.39
C SER A 655 2.69 -12.20 8.26
N GLY A 656 1.47 -12.42 7.74
CA GLY A 656 0.43 -13.18 8.48
C GLY A 656 0.91 -14.54 8.98
N LEU A 657 1.76 -15.23 8.21
CA LEU A 657 2.38 -16.50 8.61
C LEU A 657 3.44 -16.33 9.70
N VAL A 658 4.31 -15.31 9.59
CA VAL A 658 5.35 -15.02 10.60
C VAL A 658 4.74 -14.68 11.95
N LEU A 659 3.70 -13.83 11.97
CA LEU A 659 2.95 -13.50 13.19
C LEU A 659 2.27 -14.71 13.81
N THR A 660 1.76 -15.62 12.96
CA THR A 660 1.15 -16.88 13.36
C THR A 660 2.15 -17.78 14.07
N LEU A 661 3.29 -18.04 13.44
CA LEU A 661 4.33 -18.92 13.99
C LEU A 661 4.98 -18.32 15.24
N ALA A 662 5.25 -17.01 15.24
CA ALA A 662 5.77 -16.29 16.41
C ALA A 662 4.82 -16.40 17.61
N GLY A 663 3.51 -16.31 17.38
CA GLY A 663 2.49 -16.51 18.41
C GLY A 663 2.50 -17.92 19.00
N VAL A 664 2.53 -18.95 18.15
CA VAL A 664 2.60 -20.36 18.59
C VAL A 664 3.88 -20.61 19.38
N PHE A 665 5.02 -20.13 18.89
CA PHE A 665 6.31 -20.27 19.55
C PHE A 665 6.32 -19.56 20.91
N LYS A 666 5.75 -18.36 20.99
CA LYS A 666 5.57 -17.62 22.26
C LYS A 666 4.76 -18.41 23.27
N ASP A 667 3.64 -19.02 22.87
CA ASP A 667 2.80 -19.79 23.78
C ASP A 667 3.53 -21.03 24.34
N ILE A 668 4.29 -21.73 23.49
CA ILE A 668 5.15 -22.86 23.92
C ILE A 668 6.20 -22.40 24.93
N LEU A 669 6.91 -21.31 24.64
CA LEU A 669 7.94 -20.77 25.54
C LEU A 669 7.35 -20.31 26.87
N LEU A 670 6.15 -19.73 26.85
CA LEU A 670 5.48 -19.28 28.07
C LEU A 670 5.08 -20.46 28.95
N ILE A 671 4.50 -21.52 28.35
CA ILE A 671 4.14 -22.73 29.09
C ILE A 671 5.39 -23.36 29.72
N SER A 672 6.43 -23.61 28.91
CA SER A 672 7.71 -24.16 29.39
C SER A 672 8.35 -23.28 30.46
N GLY A 673 8.38 -21.96 30.26
CA GLY A 673 8.91 -21.00 31.22
C GLY A 673 8.10 -20.96 32.53
N SER A 674 6.77 -21.08 32.46
CA SER A 674 5.92 -21.11 33.64
C SER A 674 6.15 -22.36 34.50
N VAL A 675 6.43 -23.51 33.88
CA VAL A 675 6.82 -24.74 34.58
C VAL A 675 8.16 -24.56 35.28
N LEU A 676 9.17 -24.06 34.55
CA LEU A 676 10.51 -23.90 35.10
C LEU A 676 10.59 -22.87 36.24
N LEU A 677 9.79 -21.80 36.17
CA LEU A 677 9.83 -20.71 37.17
C LEU A 677 8.95 -20.97 38.39
N PHE A 678 7.76 -21.53 38.18
CA PHE A 678 6.77 -21.71 39.25
C PHE A 678 6.70 -23.15 39.76
N GLY A 679 7.47 -24.08 39.17
CA GLY A 679 7.52 -25.48 39.58
C GLY A 679 6.19 -26.21 39.39
N ASN A 680 5.31 -25.72 38.51
CA ASN A 680 4.04 -26.38 38.23
C ASN A 680 4.28 -27.67 37.43
N GLU A 681 3.76 -28.79 37.92
CA GLU A 681 3.84 -30.06 37.20
C GLU A 681 2.86 -30.07 36.02
N ILE A 682 3.34 -30.42 34.83
CA ILE A 682 2.49 -30.67 33.65
C ILE A 682 2.52 -32.16 33.36
N THR A 683 1.33 -32.77 33.24
CA THR A 683 1.24 -34.20 32.96
C THR A 683 1.52 -34.50 31.48
N PRO A 684 2.03 -35.70 31.13
CA PRO A 684 2.21 -36.09 29.72
C PRO A 684 0.92 -35.98 28.90
N LEU A 685 -0.23 -36.22 29.54
CA LEU A 685 -1.54 -36.09 28.92
C LEU A 685 -1.86 -34.64 28.53
N GLN A 686 -1.47 -33.67 29.36
CA GLN A 686 -1.60 -32.24 29.04
C GLN A 686 -0.74 -31.85 27.85
N VAL A 687 0.51 -32.31 27.80
CA VAL A 687 1.41 -32.05 26.68
C VAL A 687 0.83 -32.62 25.39
N PHE A 688 0.33 -33.85 25.43
CA PHE A 688 -0.27 -34.50 24.26
C PHE A 688 -1.55 -33.78 23.79
N GLY A 689 -2.49 -33.51 24.70
CA GLY A 689 -3.73 -32.78 24.38
C GLY A 689 -3.45 -31.38 23.81
N TYR A 690 -2.51 -30.66 24.41
CA TYR A 690 -2.14 -29.33 23.92
C TYR A 690 -1.42 -29.39 22.56
N SER A 691 -0.62 -30.43 22.29
CA SER A 691 0.01 -30.63 20.98
C SER A 691 -1.02 -30.80 19.86
N ILE A 692 -2.13 -31.51 20.14
CA ILE A 692 -3.26 -31.62 19.21
C ILE A 692 -3.92 -30.25 18.99
N ALA A 693 -4.14 -29.49 20.07
CA ALA A 693 -4.73 -28.15 19.98
C ALA A 693 -3.85 -27.17 19.18
N LEU A 694 -2.53 -27.22 19.37
CA LEU A 694 -1.56 -26.43 18.61
C LEU A 694 -1.55 -26.81 17.12
N GLY A 695 -1.60 -28.10 16.79
CA GLY A 695 -1.73 -28.55 15.41
C GLY A 695 -2.99 -27.98 14.73
N GLY A 696 -4.12 -28.00 15.46
CA GLY A 696 -5.36 -27.37 15.01
C GLY A 696 -5.26 -25.85 14.85
N LEU A 697 -4.56 -25.16 15.76
CA LEU A 697 -4.32 -23.71 15.68
C LEU A 697 -3.48 -23.33 14.46
N VAL A 698 -2.43 -24.10 14.17
CA VAL A 698 -1.60 -23.91 12.97
C VAL A 698 -2.45 -24.13 11.72
N ALA A 699 -3.22 -25.22 11.66
CA ALA A 699 -4.13 -25.51 10.55
C ALA A 699 -5.20 -24.41 10.35
N PHE A 700 -5.75 -23.87 11.44
CA PHE A 700 -6.69 -22.74 11.40
C PHE A 700 -6.07 -21.52 10.74
N LYS A 701 -4.89 -21.10 11.22
CA LYS A 701 -4.25 -19.86 10.78
C LYS A 701 -3.64 -19.95 9.37
N THR A 702 -3.26 -21.15 8.91
CA THR A 702 -2.82 -21.35 7.51
C THR A 702 -4.00 -21.42 6.54
N THR A 703 -5.18 -21.84 6.99
CA THR A 703 -6.38 -21.93 6.14
C THR A 703 -7.04 -20.56 5.91
N GLY A 704 -6.95 -19.65 6.88
CA GLY A 704 -7.51 -18.28 6.79
C GLY A 704 -6.63 -17.26 6.05
N GLY A 705 -5.48 -17.66 5.50
CA GLY A 705 -4.58 -16.81 4.73
C GLY A 705 -4.81 -16.84 3.21
N LYS A 706 -6.05 -17.09 2.78
CA LYS A 706 -6.46 -17.04 1.36
C LYS A 706 -7.59 -16.05 1.17
#